data_AF-A0A0D2D3M3-F1
#
_entry.id   AF-A0A0D2D3M3-F1
#
_cell.length_a   1.000
_cell.length_b   1.000
_cell.length_c   1.000
_cell.angle_alpha   90.00
_cell.angle_beta   90.00
_cell.angle_gamma   90.00
#
_symmetry.space_group_name_H-M   'P 1'
#
loop_
_entity.id
_entity.type
_entity.pdbx_description
1 polymer ?
#
loop_
_entity_poly.entity_id
_entity_poly.type
_entity_poly.pdbx_seq_one_letter_code
_entity_poly.pdbx_strand_id
1 'polypeptide(L)'
;MSSTTTTGTETASASNPTLKLRPADDGVLNWNLGNVHGLHEIPTFTDKMAEREWAKQHMAAAFRTFARLGWADGASGHISLRDPVNPEWFWINPYAMHLSLIKASDLVLIDQHGRPVLPTPHKVNAAGFLIHGSIHRARPDINAACHVHSPAGRAWSSFGRGIEMLNQDACMFYDNLAVYKGFGGVVLLEEEGLRIADALGPTNLNMILQNHGLITCGSTVDQAAANFIALERACHNQILTEAAAANGIPKVIVDEEAAAFTCKATSTPGCAYMQFQPEFDLTVVLSNVCVIQDPATKRRHPRGYIEFLEQHNTSLENHVAFLEQTLQEYQPDLGLDTLQGNNASQSTPGDSVRHEDDHSIPTSSEDTVIARVERPGDEPPSIDAVMKQGSNDSAMDDPSSLELLIVRSAGAEPHYFGASSAYSFTKMFSASLRAVRRQAPGLTMSGIVDESCQSRHSTTPAPLPSRALVSMLTSAYFDQVHPQFPFLHRPTYLEWENEVLTASEAGLTPNPVNTFFVYALCAVGALTGPLAGATLPEGLYAAAEGLFEEVMQRNTLESIQAILCCAMYSIRSPIGVSVWMLSGLALRQCLELGLHRKIRWSKIKSDHLKVELRKRVFWCSYNLDRAVAITLGRPVGIADHDIDVEVRYEAPFEAPGLKESQFPLDIDDEHLSPTGPTQKPRTSTAEPVTVISSAIHTIRLRQICGRIQSSVYPQVGAEATVSSLEIYESFKRELSDWLESSPEQSTSNRLNNNAFGSQEWFSLMYHQCILLLYRHRLVQHRGDKSHSSLYMECAHSAQSICMTYRQLYISQRLNDTWGALHVLFLGGVTFLYCLWSSHEVRTAYRQDKVSAICTSTIVVLAIMAERWTAVEPYRDAFDMLSSATQTMLAERPTALAAPTMPVISPTGYDQFTDYLSFMTDVGMCSSVEELLSSMVE
;
A
#
# COMPACT_ATOMS: atom_id res chain seq x y z
N MET A 1 -70.22 -1.49 -30.32
CA MET A 1 -70.58 -2.85 -30.79
C MET A 1 -69.30 -3.44 -31.36
N SER A 2 -68.58 -4.25 -30.57
CA SER A 2 -68.58 -5.73 -30.64
C SER A 2 -67.75 -6.21 -31.85
N SER A 3 -66.82 -7.15 -31.79
CA SER A 3 -66.15 -7.91 -30.73
C SER A 3 -65.03 -8.71 -31.42
N THR A 4 -63.89 -8.82 -30.73
CA THR A 4 -63.14 -10.05 -30.43
C THR A 4 -63.14 -11.27 -31.38
N THR A 5 -61.95 -11.87 -31.49
CA THR A 5 -61.61 -13.33 -31.35
C THR A 5 -61.16 -14.12 -32.60
N THR A 6 -59.82 -14.22 -32.74
CA THR A 6 -58.96 -15.43 -32.67
C THR A 6 -59.11 -16.67 -33.58
N THR A 7 -57.91 -17.21 -33.91
CA THR A 7 -57.47 -18.61 -34.17
C THR A 7 -57.33 -19.10 -35.62
N GLY A 8 -56.16 -19.69 -35.91
CA GLY A 8 -55.95 -20.61 -37.04
C GLY A 8 -54.56 -20.57 -37.67
N THR A 9 -53.65 -21.42 -37.18
CA THR A 9 -52.32 -21.79 -37.70
C THR A 9 -52.28 -22.20 -39.18
N GLU A 10 -51.18 -21.86 -39.90
CA GLU A 10 -50.41 -22.83 -40.71
C GLU A 10 -49.09 -22.24 -41.25
N THR A 11 -48.07 -23.08 -41.19
CA THR A 11 -46.69 -22.90 -41.65
C THR A 11 -46.57 -22.82 -43.16
N ALA A 12 -45.75 -21.88 -43.67
CA ALA A 12 -45.20 -21.93 -45.02
C ALA A 12 -43.68 -21.75 -44.98
N SER A 13 -42.99 -22.72 -45.56
CA SER A 13 -41.54 -22.77 -45.76
C SER A 13 -41.01 -21.54 -46.51
N ALA A 14 -40.00 -20.87 -45.97
CA ALA A 14 -39.21 -19.90 -46.72
C ALA A 14 -37.77 -20.40 -46.84
N SER A 15 -37.40 -20.72 -48.08
CA SER A 15 -36.04 -20.94 -48.55
C SER A 15 -35.06 -19.90 -48.00
N ASN A 16 -34.03 -20.33 -47.27
CA ASN A 16 -32.94 -19.47 -46.82
C ASN A 16 -32.28 -18.79 -48.04
N PRO A 17 -32.26 -17.45 -48.13
CA PRO A 17 -31.57 -16.77 -49.21
C PRO A 17 -30.08 -16.87 -48.93
N THR A 18 -29.41 -17.79 -49.62
CA THR A 18 -27.94 -17.84 -49.64
C THR A 18 -27.44 -16.52 -50.24
N LEU A 19 -26.89 -15.64 -49.40
CA LEU A 19 -26.29 -14.38 -49.82
C LEU A 19 -25.06 -14.71 -50.69
N LYS A 20 -25.25 -14.81 -52.01
CA LYS A 20 -24.15 -14.95 -52.97
C LYS A 20 -23.45 -13.60 -53.14
N LEU A 21 -22.59 -13.25 -52.18
CA LEU A 21 -21.60 -12.20 -52.36
C LEU A 21 -20.70 -12.61 -53.54
N ARG A 22 -20.72 -11.83 -54.62
CA ARG A 22 -19.79 -12.01 -55.75
C ARG A 22 -18.40 -11.56 -55.27
N PRO A 23 -17.39 -12.44 -55.24
CA PRO A 23 -16.03 -12.03 -54.90
C PRO A 23 -15.43 -11.36 -56.13
N ALA A 24 -15.41 -10.04 -56.11
CA ALA A 24 -14.47 -9.24 -56.87
C ALA A 24 -14.12 -8.06 -55.96
N ASP A 25 -12.82 -7.85 -55.79
CA ASP A 25 -12.14 -6.86 -54.93
C ASP A 25 -11.68 -7.42 -53.57
N ASP A 26 -10.35 -7.51 -53.46
CA ASP A 26 -9.51 -8.24 -52.49
C ASP A 26 -9.56 -7.69 -51.05
N GLY A 27 -10.71 -7.23 -50.58
CA GLY A 27 -10.86 -6.53 -49.29
C GLY A 27 -11.77 -7.21 -48.26
N VAL A 28 -12.54 -8.24 -48.63
CA VAL A 28 -13.53 -8.87 -47.73
C VAL A 28 -13.20 -10.35 -47.52
N LEU A 29 -12.70 -10.68 -46.33
CA LEU A 29 -12.56 -12.06 -45.87
C LEU A 29 -13.93 -12.61 -45.51
N ASN A 30 -14.51 -13.41 -46.40
CA ASN A 30 -15.66 -14.24 -46.05
C ASN A 30 -15.19 -15.41 -45.19
N TRP A 31 -15.83 -15.61 -44.04
CA TRP A 31 -15.60 -16.68 -43.05
C TRP A 31 -15.97 -18.07 -43.60
N ASN A 32 -15.37 -18.47 -44.73
CA ASN A 32 -15.61 -19.77 -45.35
C ASN A 32 -14.59 -20.77 -44.80
N LEU A 33 -15.11 -21.73 -44.03
CA LEU A 33 -14.45 -22.65 -43.09
C LEU A 33 -13.42 -23.64 -43.65
N GLY A 34 -12.94 -23.41 -44.87
CA GLY A 34 -11.87 -24.18 -45.50
C GLY A 34 -10.85 -23.33 -46.24
N ASN A 35 -10.93 -21.98 -46.16
CA ASN A 35 -10.13 -21.09 -46.98
C ASN A 35 -9.57 -19.89 -46.20
N VAL A 36 -9.14 -20.12 -44.96
CA VAL A 36 -8.38 -19.14 -44.14
C VAL A 36 -6.90 -19.07 -44.57
N HIS A 37 -6.58 -19.56 -45.78
CA HIS A 37 -5.29 -19.39 -46.40
C HIS A 37 -5.06 -17.88 -46.64
N GLY A 38 -4.12 -17.28 -45.90
CA GLY A 38 -3.59 -15.97 -46.26
C GLY A 38 -3.34 -14.96 -45.14
N LEU A 39 -3.84 -15.15 -43.90
CA LEU A 39 -3.57 -14.20 -42.80
C LEU A 39 -2.45 -14.67 -41.88
N HIS A 40 -2.60 -15.83 -41.26
CA HIS A 40 -1.59 -16.43 -40.39
C HIS A 40 -1.62 -17.96 -40.53
N GLU A 41 -0.53 -18.55 -41.03
CA GLU A 41 -0.34 -20.01 -41.10
C GLU A 41 0.72 -20.45 -40.10
N ILE A 42 0.54 -21.64 -39.50
CA ILE A 42 1.57 -22.22 -38.62
C ILE A 42 2.81 -22.47 -39.47
N PRO A 43 3.96 -21.85 -39.16
CA PRO A 43 5.15 -21.98 -39.98
C PRO A 43 5.71 -23.39 -39.94
N THR A 44 6.20 -23.87 -41.09
CA THR A 44 6.94 -25.13 -41.19
C THR A 44 8.44 -24.84 -41.29
N PHE A 45 9.25 -25.57 -40.54
CA PHE A 45 10.71 -25.35 -40.48
C PHE A 45 11.47 -26.57 -41.02
N THR A 46 12.47 -26.31 -41.85
CA THR A 46 13.46 -27.32 -42.26
C THR A 46 14.61 -27.43 -41.26
N ASP A 47 14.95 -26.32 -40.60
CA ASP A 47 15.95 -26.26 -39.52
C ASP A 47 15.27 -26.34 -38.15
N LYS A 48 15.57 -27.42 -37.41
CA LYS A 48 15.04 -27.65 -36.05
C LYS A 48 15.53 -26.64 -35.02
N MET A 49 16.69 -26.01 -35.24
CA MET A 49 17.17 -24.95 -34.36
C MET A 49 16.37 -23.65 -34.56
N ALA A 50 16.03 -23.32 -35.81
CA ALA A 50 15.12 -22.22 -36.10
C ALA A 50 13.71 -22.46 -35.53
N GLU A 51 13.19 -23.68 -35.65
CA GLU A 51 11.90 -24.07 -35.03
C GLU A 51 11.93 -23.90 -33.50
N ARG A 52 13.02 -24.33 -32.85
CA ARG A 52 13.21 -24.15 -31.41
C ARG A 52 13.19 -22.68 -31.02
N GLU A 53 13.95 -21.84 -31.71
CA GLU A 53 14.03 -20.42 -31.37
C GLU A 53 12.68 -19.71 -31.58
N TRP A 54 12.00 -20.01 -32.68
CA TRP A 54 10.64 -19.55 -32.93
C TRP A 54 9.69 -19.95 -31.79
N ALA A 55 9.64 -21.23 -31.43
CA ALA A 55 8.73 -21.72 -30.42
C ALA A 55 9.02 -21.12 -29.03
N LYS A 56 10.30 -20.90 -28.68
CA LYS A 56 10.71 -20.21 -27.44
C LYS A 56 10.27 -18.74 -27.40
N GLN A 57 10.34 -18.03 -28.53
CA GLN A 57 9.89 -16.64 -28.61
C GLN A 57 8.38 -16.54 -28.42
N HIS A 58 7.62 -17.44 -29.05
CA HIS A 58 6.17 -17.53 -28.88
C HIS A 58 5.79 -17.92 -27.44
N MET A 59 6.56 -18.80 -26.80
CA MET A 59 6.40 -19.13 -25.38
C MET A 59 6.63 -17.93 -24.46
N ALA A 60 7.67 -17.14 -24.69
CA ALA A 60 7.91 -15.91 -23.93
C ALA A 60 6.78 -14.89 -24.15
N ALA A 61 6.25 -14.79 -25.37
CA ALA A 61 5.11 -13.93 -25.68
C ALA A 61 3.82 -14.38 -24.98
N ALA A 62 3.58 -15.68 -24.85
CA ALA A 62 2.45 -16.23 -24.09
C ALA A 62 2.50 -15.84 -22.62
N PHE A 63 3.66 -15.97 -21.95
CA PHE A 63 3.81 -15.51 -20.56
C PHE A 63 3.54 -14.02 -20.39
N ARG A 64 4.09 -13.19 -21.28
CA ARG A 64 3.90 -11.74 -21.24
C ARG A 64 2.45 -11.34 -21.53
N THR A 65 1.77 -12.09 -22.39
CA THR A 65 0.33 -11.93 -22.64
C THR A 65 -0.49 -12.30 -21.42
N PHE A 66 -0.21 -13.43 -20.75
CA PHE A 66 -0.90 -13.79 -19.51
C PHE A 66 -0.66 -12.79 -18.38
N ALA A 67 0.56 -12.25 -18.27
CA ALA A 67 0.84 -11.16 -17.35
C ALA A 67 0.02 -9.90 -17.71
N ARG A 68 -0.08 -9.58 -19.02
CA ARG A 68 -0.87 -8.46 -19.54
C ARG A 68 -2.37 -8.60 -19.25
N LEU A 69 -2.87 -9.83 -19.16
CA LEU A 69 -4.24 -10.13 -18.83
C LEU A 69 -4.49 -10.19 -17.31
N GLY A 70 -3.47 -9.93 -16.48
CA GLY A 70 -3.59 -9.89 -15.02
C GLY A 70 -3.50 -11.26 -14.33
N TRP A 71 -2.93 -12.29 -14.99
CA TRP A 71 -2.91 -13.67 -14.48
C TRP A 71 -1.58 -14.09 -13.85
N ALA A 72 -0.69 -13.12 -13.56
CA ALA A 72 0.57 -13.37 -12.87
C ALA A 72 0.34 -13.45 -11.36
N ASP A 73 0.50 -14.64 -10.77
CA ASP A 73 0.25 -14.91 -9.35
C ASP A 73 1.55 -15.31 -8.62
N GLY A 74 2.40 -14.30 -8.39
CA GLY A 74 3.70 -14.48 -7.74
C GLY A 74 4.61 -15.47 -8.48
N ALA A 75 4.99 -16.56 -7.82
CA ALA A 75 5.85 -17.62 -8.37
C ALA A 75 5.08 -18.80 -9.00
N SER A 76 3.75 -18.69 -9.10
CA SER A 76 2.87 -19.75 -9.62
C SER A 76 2.62 -19.62 -11.12
N GLY A 77 2.27 -20.75 -11.75
CA GLY A 77 1.97 -20.82 -13.18
C GLY A 77 3.16 -21.27 -14.04
N HIS A 78 2.86 -22.12 -15.01
CA HIS A 78 3.83 -22.76 -15.88
C HIS A 78 3.31 -22.87 -17.31
N ILE A 79 4.20 -22.61 -18.26
CA ILE A 79 4.04 -23.07 -19.64
C ILE A 79 5.20 -24.03 -19.88
N SER A 80 4.92 -25.15 -20.52
CA SER A 80 5.94 -26.08 -21.00
C SER A 80 5.84 -26.23 -22.52
N LEU A 81 6.98 -26.47 -23.15
CA LEU A 81 7.10 -26.67 -24.58
C LEU A 81 8.07 -27.83 -24.86
N ARG A 82 7.61 -28.86 -25.55
CA ARG A 82 8.45 -29.95 -26.06
C ARG A 82 9.49 -29.38 -27.03
N ASP A 83 10.73 -29.80 -26.84
CA ASP A 83 11.82 -29.33 -27.67
C ASP A 83 11.79 -29.97 -29.07
N PRO A 84 11.79 -29.17 -30.16
CA PRO A 84 11.67 -29.72 -31.51
C PRO A 84 12.95 -30.41 -32.02
N VAL A 85 14.09 -30.19 -31.34
CA VAL A 85 15.37 -30.86 -31.66
C VAL A 85 15.46 -32.21 -30.94
N ASN A 86 15.10 -32.25 -29.66
CA ASN A 86 14.99 -33.48 -28.88
C ASN A 86 13.60 -33.59 -28.22
N PRO A 87 12.68 -34.36 -28.82
CA PRO A 87 11.29 -34.51 -28.33
C PRO A 87 11.13 -35.07 -26.91
N GLU A 88 12.19 -35.63 -26.32
CA GLU A 88 12.20 -36.13 -24.93
C GLU A 88 12.48 -35.02 -23.89
N TRP A 89 12.81 -33.81 -24.34
CA TRP A 89 13.12 -32.66 -23.50
C TRP A 89 12.05 -31.58 -23.60
N PHE A 90 11.97 -30.73 -22.57
CA PHE A 90 10.97 -29.67 -22.49
C PHE A 90 11.62 -28.35 -22.05
N TRP A 91 11.19 -27.25 -22.64
CA TRP A 91 11.41 -25.90 -22.16
C TRP A 91 10.34 -25.57 -21.12
N ILE A 92 10.75 -24.93 -20.02
CA ILE A 92 9.85 -24.44 -18.96
C ILE A 92 10.34 -23.07 -18.45
N ASN A 93 9.45 -22.27 -17.87
CA ASN A 93 9.82 -20.99 -17.28
C ASN A 93 10.75 -21.13 -16.05
N PRO A 94 11.60 -20.11 -15.80
CA PRO A 94 12.37 -20.03 -14.56
C PRO A 94 11.47 -19.81 -13.34
N TYR A 95 11.84 -20.43 -12.21
CA TYR A 95 11.15 -20.31 -10.94
C TYR A 95 11.28 -18.90 -10.35
N ALA A 96 10.19 -18.40 -9.77
CA ALA A 96 10.12 -17.10 -9.09
C ALA A 96 10.53 -15.88 -9.95
N MET A 97 10.36 -15.98 -11.27
CA MET A 97 10.46 -14.84 -12.18
C MET A 97 9.06 -14.41 -12.60
N HIS A 98 8.76 -13.11 -12.47
CA HIS A 98 7.46 -12.56 -12.87
C HIS A 98 7.21 -12.79 -14.37
N LEU A 99 6.01 -13.24 -14.74
CA LEU A 99 5.69 -13.67 -16.11
C LEU A 99 5.96 -12.60 -17.18
N SER A 100 5.79 -11.31 -16.84
CA SER A 100 6.07 -10.19 -17.75
C SER A 100 7.57 -9.99 -18.07
N LEU A 101 8.47 -10.52 -17.25
CA LEU A 101 9.92 -10.34 -17.41
C LEU A 101 10.57 -11.44 -18.24
N ILE A 102 9.92 -12.61 -18.35
CA ILE A 102 10.47 -13.80 -19.02
C ILE A 102 10.81 -13.48 -20.48
N LYS A 103 12.04 -13.79 -20.87
CA LYS A 103 12.51 -13.77 -22.26
C LYS A 103 12.75 -15.19 -22.76
N ALA A 104 12.83 -15.35 -24.08
CA ALA A 104 13.21 -16.63 -24.70
C ALA A 104 14.59 -17.13 -24.22
N SER A 105 15.51 -16.22 -23.85
CA SER A 105 16.82 -16.55 -23.27
C SER A 105 16.76 -17.12 -21.85
N ASP A 106 15.69 -16.85 -21.11
CA ASP A 106 15.59 -17.18 -19.68
C ASP A 106 14.96 -18.56 -19.46
N LEU A 107 14.32 -19.11 -20.51
CA LEU A 107 13.70 -20.43 -20.49
C LEU A 107 14.72 -21.54 -20.21
N VAL A 108 14.33 -22.49 -19.38
CA VAL A 108 15.18 -23.60 -18.95
C VAL A 108 14.80 -24.86 -19.72
N LEU A 109 15.78 -25.47 -20.40
CA LEU A 109 15.61 -26.77 -21.03
C LEU A 109 15.88 -27.88 -20.00
N ILE A 110 14.91 -28.75 -19.81
CA ILE A 110 14.94 -29.86 -18.85
C ILE A 110 14.72 -31.21 -19.54
N ASP A 111 15.30 -32.26 -18.96
CA ASP A 111 15.08 -33.64 -19.39
C ASP A 111 13.78 -34.23 -18.82
N GLN A 112 13.47 -35.48 -19.20
CA GLN A 112 12.34 -36.27 -18.70
C GLN A 112 12.33 -36.53 -17.18
N HIS A 113 13.37 -36.10 -16.45
CA HIS A 113 13.52 -36.19 -15.00
C HIS A 113 13.53 -34.81 -14.32
N GLY A 114 13.31 -33.73 -15.08
CA GLY A 114 13.23 -32.35 -14.57
C GLY A 114 14.59 -31.70 -14.34
N ARG A 115 15.67 -32.28 -14.87
CA ARG A 115 17.04 -31.78 -14.67
C ARG A 115 17.44 -30.85 -15.81
N PRO A 116 18.04 -29.68 -15.53
CA PRO A 116 18.54 -28.80 -16.58
C PRO A 116 19.60 -29.49 -17.44
N VAL A 117 19.43 -29.46 -18.76
CA VAL A 117 20.40 -30.06 -19.70
C VAL A 117 21.40 -29.06 -20.25
N LEU A 118 21.10 -27.75 -20.14
CA LEU A 118 21.99 -26.65 -20.49
C LEU A 118 22.38 -25.85 -19.24
N PRO A 119 23.58 -25.23 -19.21
CA PRO A 119 23.95 -24.31 -18.13
C PRO A 119 22.94 -23.17 -18.01
N THR A 120 22.42 -22.95 -16.81
CA THR A 120 21.48 -21.87 -16.52
C THR A 120 21.67 -21.35 -15.09
N PRO A 121 21.54 -20.04 -14.84
CA PRO A 121 21.50 -19.50 -13.49
C PRO A 121 20.13 -19.70 -12.81
N HIS A 122 19.13 -20.17 -13.56
CA HIS A 122 17.75 -20.26 -13.11
C HIS A 122 17.39 -21.67 -12.59
N LYS A 123 16.55 -21.71 -11.55
CA LYS A 123 15.94 -22.96 -11.04
C LYS A 123 14.57 -23.17 -11.68
N VAL A 124 14.04 -24.39 -11.63
CA VAL A 124 12.69 -24.76 -12.10
C VAL A 124 11.83 -25.25 -10.95
N ASN A 125 10.51 -25.08 -11.04
CA ASN A 125 9.56 -25.58 -10.06
C ASN A 125 9.31 -27.09 -10.26
N ALA A 126 9.49 -27.88 -9.20
CA ALA A 126 9.24 -29.32 -9.24
C ALA A 126 7.77 -29.67 -9.55
N ALA A 127 6.81 -28.88 -9.04
CA ALA A 127 5.38 -29.12 -9.26
C ALA A 127 4.96 -28.87 -10.72
N GLY A 128 5.46 -27.78 -11.32
CA GLY A 128 5.23 -27.47 -12.73
C GLY A 128 5.76 -28.57 -13.65
N PHE A 129 6.93 -29.12 -13.33
CA PHE A 129 7.49 -30.24 -14.07
C PHE A 129 6.65 -31.52 -13.96
N LEU A 130 6.20 -31.92 -12.77
CA LEU A 130 5.55 -33.22 -12.58
C LEU A 130 4.19 -33.32 -13.29
N ILE A 131 3.41 -32.24 -13.31
CA ILE A 131 2.12 -32.21 -14.03
C ILE A 131 2.36 -32.18 -15.55
N HIS A 132 3.14 -31.22 -16.03
CA HIS A 132 3.36 -31.02 -17.47
C HIS A 132 4.14 -32.19 -18.09
N GLY A 133 5.14 -32.72 -17.39
CA GLY A 133 5.92 -33.88 -17.80
C GLY A 133 5.07 -35.14 -17.93
N SER A 134 4.08 -35.33 -17.04
CA SER A 134 3.13 -36.45 -17.15
C SER A 134 2.23 -36.31 -18.38
N ILE A 135 1.71 -35.10 -18.66
CA ILE A 135 0.90 -34.83 -19.86
C ILE A 135 1.72 -35.09 -21.12
N HIS A 136 2.92 -34.52 -21.25
CA HIS A 136 3.75 -34.72 -22.43
C HIS A 136 4.15 -36.20 -22.64
N ARG A 137 4.32 -36.97 -21.56
CA ARG A 137 4.62 -38.40 -21.67
C ARG A 137 3.40 -39.20 -22.13
N ALA A 138 2.22 -38.90 -21.59
CA ALA A 138 0.98 -39.58 -21.93
C ALA A 138 0.43 -39.19 -23.32
N ARG A 139 0.70 -37.96 -23.76
CA ARG A 139 0.20 -37.38 -25.03
C ARG A 139 1.36 -36.87 -25.88
N PRO A 140 2.01 -37.73 -26.68
CA PRO A 140 3.08 -37.35 -27.59
C PRO A 140 2.66 -36.34 -28.66
N ASP A 141 1.36 -36.26 -28.96
CA ASP A 141 0.75 -35.29 -29.86
C ASP A 141 0.68 -33.87 -29.28
N ILE A 142 0.85 -33.72 -27.96
CA ILE A 142 0.87 -32.41 -27.27
C ILE A 142 2.33 -31.93 -27.15
N ASN A 143 2.57 -30.76 -27.73
CA ASN A 143 3.86 -30.08 -27.69
C ASN A 143 3.91 -28.92 -26.71
N ALA A 144 2.77 -28.32 -26.36
CA ALA A 144 2.73 -27.25 -25.37
C ALA A 144 1.59 -27.44 -24.38
N ALA A 145 1.81 -27.06 -23.13
CA ALA A 145 0.80 -27.00 -22.09
C ALA A 145 0.91 -25.69 -21.31
N CYS A 146 -0.22 -25.03 -21.10
CA CYS A 146 -0.35 -23.75 -20.40
C CYS A 146 -1.20 -23.94 -19.13
N HIS A 147 -0.66 -23.56 -17.99
CA HIS A 147 -1.36 -23.53 -16.71
C HIS A 147 -0.99 -22.26 -15.95
N VAL A 148 -1.97 -21.40 -15.70
CA VAL A 148 -1.84 -20.28 -14.77
C VAL A 148 -3.06 -20.22 -13.85
N HIS A 149 -2.93 -19.42 -12.82
CA HIS A 149 -3.87 -19.28 -11.73
C HIS A 149 -4.90 -18.17 -12.00
N SER A 150 -5.52 -18.20 -13.17
CA SER A 150 -6.42 -17.14 -13.65
C SER A 150 -7.72 -17.03 -12.82
N PRO A 151 -8.27 -15.82 -12.61
CA PRO A 151 -9.35 -15.60 -11.64
C PRO A 151 -10.64 -16.38 -11.92
N ALA A 152 -11.18 -16.31 -13.13
CA ALA A 152 -12.47 -16.92 -13.46
C ALA A 152 -12.36 -18.44 -13.60
N GLY A 153 -11.27 -18.93 -14.17
CA GLY A 153 -10.96 -20.35 -14.27
C GLY A 153 -10.80 -21.00 -12.89
N ARG A 154 -10.10 -20.33 -11.97
CA ARG A 154 -9.99 -20.78 -10.57
C ARG A 154 -11.37 -20.80 -9.89
N ALA A 155 -12.13 -19.72 -10.02
CA ALA A 155 -13.48 -19.62 -9.46
C ALA A 155 -14.39 -20.76 -9.96
N TRP A 156 -14.51 -20.92 -11.28
CA TRP A 156 -15.35 -21.95 -11.90
C TRP A 156 -14.89 -23.38 -11.56
N SER A 157 -13.59 -23.60 -11.46
CA SER A 157 -13.03 -24.92 -11.12
C SER A 157 -13.53 -25.46 -9.77
N SER A 158 -13.95 -24.58 -8.85
CA SER A 158 -14.48 -24.96 -7.54
C SER A 158 -15.75 -25.82 -7.63
N PHE A 159 -16.49 -25.71 -8.73
CA PHE A 159 -17.70 -26.49 -8.97
C PHE A 159 -17.42 -27.91 -9.49
N GLY A 160 -16.19 -28.21 -9.94
CA GLY A 160 -15.84 -29.54 -10.45
C GLY A 160 -16.68 -30.00 -11.65
N ARG A 161 -17.10 -29.07 -12.53
CA ARG A 161 -17.93 -29.32 -13.71
C ARG A 161 -17.42 -28.56 -14.94
N GLY A 162 -17.80 -29.03 -16.12
CA GLY A 162 -17.50 -28.38 -17.40
C GLY A 162 -18.31 -27.09 -17.60
N ILE A 163 -18.09 -26.42 -18.73
CA ILE A 163 -18.92 -25.29 -19.18
C ILE A 163 -20.06 -25.78 -20.07
N GLU A 164 -21.14 -25.02 -20.13
CA GLU A 164 -22.28 -25.28 -20.98
C GLU A 164 -22.11 -24.58 -22.34
N MET A 165 -22.70 -25.13 -23.40
CA MET A 165 -22.65 -24.55 -24.75
C MET A 165 -23.60 -23.36 -24.87
N LEU A 166 -23.25 -22.25 -24.20
CA LEU A 166 -24.10 -21.06 -24.06
C LEU A 166 -24.04 -20.12 -25.26
N ASN A 167 -22.91 -20.10 -25.96
CA ASN A 167 -22.63 -19.18 -27.07
C ASN A 167 -21.54 -19.77 -27.98
N GLN A 168 -21.21 -19.05 -29.06
CA GLN A 168 -20.23 -19.46 -30.06
C GLN A 168 -18.84 -19.75 -29.45
N ASP A 169 -18.40 -18.98 -28.45
CA ASP A 169 -17.09 -19.14 -27.83
C ASP A 169 -17.06 -20.41 -26.97
N ALA A 170 -18.11 -20.68 -26.20
CA ALA A 170 -18.25 -21.90 -25.43
C ALA A 170 -18.27 -23.15 -26.34
N CYS A 171 -18.84 -23.04 -27.54
CA CYS A 171 -18.87 -24.13 -28.51
C CYS A 171 -17.48 -24.59 -28.96
N MET A 172 -16.41 -23.80 -28.80
CA MET A 172 -15.02 -24.24 -29.06
C MET A 172 -14.60 -25.44 -28.21
N PHE A 173 -15.29 -25.65 -27.09
CA PHE A 173 -14.98 -26.68 -26.09
C PHE A 173 -15.94 -27.88 -26.13
N TYR A 174 -16.88 -27.90 -27.08
CA TYR A 174 -17.76 -29.05 -27.30
C TYR A 174 -16.92 -30.30 -27.62
N ASP A 175 -17.09 -31.36 -26.82
CA ASP A 175 -16.32 -32.61 -26.86
C ASP A 175 -14.78 -32.44 -26.83
N ASN A 176 -14.31 -31.33 -26.25
CA ASN A 176 -12.88 -31.01 -26.16
C ASN A 176 -12.49 -30.38 -24.82
N LEU A 177 -13.26 -30.65 -23.75
CA LEU A 177 -13.03 -30.16 -22.40
C LEU A 177 -13.23 -31.28 -21.37
N ALA A 178 -12.14 -31.71 -20.76
CA ALA A 178 -12.14 -32.63 -19.64
C ALA A 178 -12.38 -31.91 -18.30
N VAL A 179 -12.81 -32.68 -17.29
CA VAL A 179 -12.92 -32.20 -15.91
C VAL A 179 -12.25 -33.21 -15.00
N TYR A 180 -11.16 -32.80 -14.37
CA TYR A 180 -10.50 -33.61 -13.35
C TYR A 180 -11.10 -33.27 -11.98
N LYS A 181 -11.71 -34.28 -11.33
CA LYS A 181 -12.44 -34.14 -10.05
C LYS A 181 -11.60 -34.50 -8.80
N GLY A 182 -10.29 -34.61 -8.96
CA GLY A 182 -9.37 -34.85 -7.84
C GLY A 182 -8.82 -33.54 -7.29
N PHE A 183 -8.63 -33.47 -5.96
CA PHE A 183 -7.87 -32.40 -5.32
C PHE A 183 -7.10 -32.96 -4.10
N GLY A 184 -5.81 -33.27 -4.30
CA GLY A 184 -4.99 -33.96 -3.30
C GLY A 184 -4.21 -33.06 -2.32
N GLY A 185 -4.30 -31.74 -2.42
CA GLY A 185 -3.36 -30.82 -1.74
C GLY A 185 -1.91 -30.98 -2.25
N VAL A 186 -0.90 -30.64 -1.45
CA VAL A 186 0.54 -30.80 -1.79
C VAL A 186 1.03 -32.24 -1.51
N VAL A 187 0.29 -33.27 -1.95
CA VAL A 187 0.67 -34.68 -1.77
C VAL A 187 1.23 -35.25 -3.07
N LEU A 188 2.37 -35.95 -2.97
CA LEU A 188 3.13 -36.69 -3.99
C LEU A 188 2.76 -36.34 -5.45
N LEU A 189 3.26 -35.19 -5.89
CA LEU A 189 3.03 -34.54 -7.19
C LEU A 189 3.17 -35.44 -8.44
N GLU A 190 3.84 -36.58 -8.36
CA GLU A 190 4.00 -37.52 -9.49
C GLU A 190 2.74 -38.35 -9.76
N GLU A 191 2.10 -38.92 -8.74
CA GLU A 191 0.84 -39.66 -8.91
C GLU A 191 -0.28 -38.74 -9.38
N GLU A 192 -0.27 -37.49 -8.90
CA GLU A 192 -1.21 -36.46 -9.32
C GLU A 192 -1.07 -36.12 -10.81
N GLY A 193 0.17 -35.95 -11.29
CA GLY A 193 0.43 -35.72 -12.71
C GLY A 193 -0.12 -36.84 -13.62
N LEU A 194 0.01 -38.10 -13.19
CA LEU A 194 -0.54 -39.25 -13.92
C LEU A 194 -2.08 -39.24 -13.96
N ARG A 195 -2.73 -38.93 -12.84
CA ARG A 195 -4.20 -38.83 -12.79
C ARG A 195 -4.73 -37.67 -13.64
N ILE A 196 -4.04 -36.55 -13.64
CA ILE A 196 -4.36 -35.40 -14.51
C ILE A 196 -4.23 -35.81 -15.98
N ALA A 197 -3.14 -36.49 -16.36
CA ALA A 197 -2.93 -36.94 -17.74
C ALA A 197 -3.99 -37.97 -18.18
N ASP A 198 -4.39 -38.90 -17.30
CA ASP A 198 -5.46 -39.86 -17.56
C ASP A 198 -6.82 -39.17 -17.74
N ALA A 199 -7.13 -38.18 -16.88
CA ALA A 199 -8.36 -37.42 -16.96
C ALA A 199 -8.47 -36.53 -18.20
N LEU A 200 -7.35 -36.01 -18.72
CA LEU A 200 -7.32 -35.30 -20.01
C LEU A 200 -7.77 -36.24 -21.15
N GLY A 201 -7.42 -37.52 -21.06
CA GLY A 201 -7.79 -38.53 -22.02
C GLY A 201 -7.06 -38.38 -23.37
N PRO A 202 -7.47 -39.16 -24.39
CA PRO A 202 -6.74 -39.25 -25.66
C PRO A 202 -7.05 -38.13 -26.65
N THR A 203 -8.17 -37.42 -26.48
CA THR A 203 -8.68 -36.46 -27.49
C THR A 203 -8.73 -35.03 -26.98
N ASN A 204 -9.08 -34.79 -25.71
CA ASN A 204 -9.24 -33.43 -25.22
C ASN A 204 -7.90 -32.69 -25.19
N LEU A 205 -7.97 -31.38 -25.45
CA LEU A 205 -6.85 -30.46 -25.30
C LEU A 205 -7.03 -29.51 -24.12
N ASN A 206 -8.22 -29.45 -23.53
CA ASN A 206 -8.55 -28.51 -22.47
C ASN A 206 -9.07 -29.26 -21.25
N MET A 207 -8.75 -28.77 -20.06
CA MET A 207 -9.22 -29.38 -18.83
C MET A 207 -9.41 -28.38 -17.70
N ILE A 208 -10.50 -28.56 -16.96
CA ILE A 208 -10.72 -27.92 -15.66
C ILE A 208 -10.19 -28.86 -14.57
N LEU A 209 -9.27 -28.36 -13.75
CA LEU A 209 -8.74 -29.02 -12.57
C LEU A 209 -9.52 -28.56 -11.35
N GLN A 210 -10.36 -29.41 -10.76
CA GLN A 210 -11.22 -29.03 -9.64
C GLN A 210 -10.43 -28.41 -8.49
N ASN A 211 -10.89 -27.24 -8.01
CA ASN A 211 -10.25 -26.43 -6.96
C ASN A 211 -8.81 -25.94 -7.26
N HIS A 212 -8.32 -26.08 -8.49
CA HIS A 212 -6.94 -25.72 -8.87
C HIS A 212 -6.90 -24.72 -10.02
N GLY A 213 -7.74 -24.88 -11.04
CA GLY A 213 -7.84 -23.94 -12.17
C GLY A 213 -7.89 -24.63 -13.52
N LEU A 214 -7.26 -24.03 -14.53
CA LEU A 214 -7.32 -24.50 -15.92
C LEU A 214 -5.98 -25.05 -16.39
N ILE A 215 -6.01 -26.07 -17.24
CA ILE A 215 -4.84 -26.46 -18.03
C ILE A 215 -5.27 -26.70 -19.48
N THR A 216 -4.54 -26.11 -20.41
CA THR A 216 -4.83 -26.21 -21.85
C THR A 216 -3.58 -26.61 -22.60
N CYS A 217 -3.78 -27.34 -23.69
CA CYS A 217 -2.73 -28.00 -24.45
C CYS A 217 -2.84 -27.66 -25.93
N GLY A 218 -1.75 -27.86 -26.66
CA GLY A 218 -1.70 -27.65 -28.09
C GLY A 218 -0.48 -28.27 -28.77
N SER A 219 -0.56 -28.32 -30.09
CA SER A 219 0.57 -28.65 -30.97
C SER A 219 1.60 -27.52 -31.07
N THR A 220 1.20 -26.30 -30.70
CA THR A 220 2.03 -25.10 -30.56
C THR A 220 1.70 -24.39 -29.24
N VAL A 221 2.60 -23.53 -28.76
CA VAL A 221 2.34 -22.70 -27.57
C VAL A 221 1.19 -21.73 -27.81
N ASP A 222 1.11 -21.19 -29.03
CA ASP A 222 0.04 -20.31 -29.48
C ASP A 222 -1.33 -20.96 -29.37
N GLN A 223 -1.47 -22.22 -29.81
CA GLN A 223 -2.72 -22.96 -29.69
C GLN A 223 -3.10 -23.16 -28.22
N ALA A 224 -2.15 -23.58 -27.38
CA ALA A 224 -2.40 -23.75 -25.95
C ALA A 224 -2.78 -22.41 -25.29
N ALA A 225 -2.10 -21.32 -25.63
CA ALA A 225 -2.38 -20.00 -25.10
C ALA A 225 -3.74 -19.44 -25.56
N ALA A 226 -4.09 -19.57 -26.84
CA ALA A 226 -5.40 -19.19 -27.36
C ALA A 226 -6.53 -19.96 -26.67
N ASN A 227 -6.36 -21.28 -26.53
CA ASN A 227 -7.30 -22.14 -25.81
C ASN A 227 -7.45 -21.70 -24.35
N PHE A 228 -6.34 -21.37 -23.67
CA PHE A 228 -6.39 -20.86 -22.30
C PHE A 228 -7.19 -19.56 -22.19
N ILE A 229 -6.93 -18.59 -23.08
CA ILE A 229 -7.61 -17.29 -23.10
C ILE A 229 -9.11 -17.48 -23.37
N ALA A 230 -9.45 -18.32 -24.34
CA ALA A 230 -10.84 -18.63 -24.67
C ALA A 230 -11.56 -19.34 -23.50
N LEU A 231 -10.90 -20.28 -22.82
CA LEU A 231 -11.51 -21.03 -21.72
C LEU A 231 -11.71 -20.16 -20.48
N GLU A 232 -10.74 -19.30 -20.14
CA GLU A 232 -10.89 -18.33 -19.05
C GLU A 232 -12.09 -17.40 -19.29
N ARG A 233 -12.24 -16.88 -20.51
CA ARG A 233 -13.39 -16.06 -20.91
C ARG A 233 -14.70 -16.83 -20.87
N ALA A 234 -14.68 -18.11 -21.29
CA ALA A 234 -15.85 -18.97 -21.21
C ALA A 234 -16.27 -19.26 -19.76
N CYS A 235 -15.31 -19.49 -18.86
CA CYS A 235 -15.57 -19.62 -17.42
C CYS A 235 -16.17 -18.33 -16.82
N HIS A 236 -15.64 -17.16 -17.18
CA HIS A 236 -16.22 -15.88 -16.75
C HIS A 236 -17.67 -15.73 -17.23
N ASN A 237 -17.92 -15.98 -18.52
CA ASN A 237 -19.27 -15.91 -19.09
C ASN A 237 -20.24 -16.90 -18.41
N GLN A 238 -19.77 -18.12 -18.13
CA GLN A 238 -20.54 -19.12 -17.41
C GLN A 238 -20.92 -18.64 -15.99
N ILE A 239 -20.00 -18.01 -15.24
CA ILE A 239 -20.29 -17.45 -13.91
C ILE A 239 -21.39 -16.38 -13.99
N LEU A 240 -21.26 -15.44 -14.93
CA LEU A 240 -22.25 -14.38 -15.13
C LEU A 240 -23.63 -14.96 -15.53
N THR A 241 -23.63 -15.95 -16.41
CA THR A 241 -24.86 -16.61 -16.86
C THR A 241 -25.52 -17.41 -15.74
N GLU A 242 -24.76 -18.12 -14.91
CA GLU A 242 -25.29 -18.86 -13.76
C GLU A 242 -25.83 -17.90 -12.68
N ALA A 243 -25.21 -16.73 -12.48
CA ALA A 243 -25.72 -15.71 -11.58
C ALA A 243 -27.07 -15.15 -12.05
N ALA A 244 -27.21 -14.84 -13.34
CA ALA A 244 -28.49 -14.43 -13.94
C ALA A 244 -29.55 -15.54 -13.84
N ALA A 245 -29.14 -16.80 -14.07
CA ALA A 245 -30.03 -17.95 -13.98
C ALA A 245 -30.50 -18.24 -12.55
N ALA A 246 -29.65 -18.03 -11.55
CA ALA A 246 -30.02 -18.12 -10.13
C ALA A 246 -31.13 -17.13 -9.75
N ASN A 247 -31.26 -16.02 -10.48
CA ASN A 247 -32.33 -15.04 -10.33
C ASN A 247 -33.57 -15.33 -11.21
N GLY A 248 -33.69 -16.53 -11.77
CA GLY A 248 -34.88 -16.99 -12.49
C GLY A 248 -34.88 -16.71 -13.99
N ILE A 249 -33.77 -16.23 -14.58
CA ILE A 249 -33.65 -16.05 -16.04
C ILE A 249 -33.26 -17.40 -16.68
N PRO A 250 -34.11 -18.02 -17.52
CA PRO A 250 -33.80 -19.33 -18.08
C PRO A 250 -32.65 -19.27 -19.10
N LYS A 251 -31.75 -20.26 -19.05
CA LYS A 251 -30.67 -20.44 -20.04
C LYS A 251 -31.23 -21.06 -21.32
N VAL A 252 -30.76 -20.60 -22.47
CA VAL A 252 -30.99 -21.23 -23.78
C VAL A 252 -29.66 -21.80 -24.24
N ILE A 253 -29.58 -23.12 -24.33
CA ILE A 253 -28.35 -23.82 -24.72
C ILE A 253 -28.33 -24.00 -26.24
N VAL A 254 -27.16 -23.78 -26.85
CA VAL A 254 -26.93 -24.08 -28.26
C VAL A 254 -27.16 -25.57 -28.50
N ASP A 255 -27.91 -25.91 -29.54
CA ASP A 255 -28.18 -27.30 -29.86
C ASP A 255 -26.89 -28.05 -30.22
N GLU A 256 -26.91 -29.36 -30.00
CA GLU A 256 -25.73 -30.21 -30.12
C GLU A 256 -25.14 -30.19 -31.54
N GLU A 257 -25.99 -30.13 -32.57
CA GLU A 257 -25.56 -30.08 -33.97
C GLU A 257 -24.86 -28.76 -34.29
N ALA A 258 -25.42 -27.63 -33.86
CA ALA A 258 -24.82 -26.32 -34.00
C ALA A 258 -23.52 -26.17 -33.19
N ALA A 259 -23.47 -26.73 -31.97
CA ALA A 259 -22.27 -26.74 -31.14
C ALA A 259 -21.14 -27.56 -31.79
N ALA A 260 -21.44 -28.76 -32.29
CA ALA A 260 -20.48 -29.60 -33.00
C ALA A 260 -19.98 -28.96 -34.30
N PHE A 261 -20.89 -28.36 -35.09
CA PHE A 261 -20.54 -27.63 -36.31
C PHE A 261 -19.62 -26.45 -36.01
N THR A 262 -19.95 -25.67 -34.97
CA THR A 262 -19.17 -24.51 -34.55
C THR A 262 -17.80 -24.94 -34.02
N CYS A 263 -17.73 -25.97 -33.18
CA CYS A 263 -16.46 -26.52 -32.68
C CYS A 263 -15.53 -26.90 -33.83
N LYS A 264 -16.04 -27.69 -34.79
CA LYS A 264 -15.26 -28.12 -35.97
C LYS A 264 -14.71 -26.94 -36.78
N ALA A 265 -15.42 -25.82 -36.77
CA ALA A 265 -15.05 -24.59 -37.44
C ALA A 265 -14.00 -23.76 -36.69
N THR A 266 -14.12 -23.66 -35.36
CA THR A 266 -13.40 -22.66 -34.55
C THR A 266 -12.26 -23.26 -33.72
N SER A 267 -12.26 -24.56 -33.42
CA SER A 267 -11.28 -25.22 -32.53
C SER A 267 -10.09 -25.87 -33.25
N THR A 268 -9.94 -25.65 -34.56
CA THR A 268 -8.80 -26.22 -35.32
C THR A 268 -7.46 -25.60 -34.89
N PRO A 269 -6.32 -26.32 -35.02
CA PRO A 269 -5.01 -25.76 -34.67
C PRO A 269 -4.67 -24.46 -35.42
N GLY A 270 -5.04 -24.37 -36.70
CA GLY A 270 -4.82 -23.15 -37.50
C GLY A 270 -5.66 -21.98 -37.01
N CYS A 271 -6.94 -22.21 -36.67
CA CYS A 271 -7.80 -21.18 -36.08
C CYS A 271 -7.24 -20.69 -34.73
N ALA A 272 -6.86 -21.60 -33.83
CA ALA A 272 -6.29 -21.25 -32.53
C ALA A 272 -4.95 -20.50 -32.66
N TYR A 273 -4.07 -20.93 -33.56
CA TYR A 273 -2.82 -20.22 -33.86
C TYR A 273 -3.09 -18.79 -34.31
N MET A 274 -3.99 -18.62 -35.28
CA MET A 274 -4.39 -17.31 -35.80
C MET A 274 -5.03 -16.43 -34.72
N GLN A 275 -5.83 -16.99 -33.81
CA GLN A 275 -6.41 -16.24 -32.69
C GLN A 275 -5.36 -15.68 -31.72
N PHE A 276 -4.21 -16.35 -31.56
CA PHE A 276 -3.13 -15.85 -30.69
C PHE A 276 -2.23 -14.82 -31.38
N GLN A 277 -2.15 -14.81 -32.72
CA GLN A 277 -1.20 -13.93 -33.43
C GLN A 277 -1.36 -12.45 -33.11
N PRO A 278 -2.57 -11.87 -32.96
CA PRO A 278 -2.70 -10.47 -32.54
C PRO A 278 -2.06 -10.17 -31.18
N GLU A 279 -2.16 -11.11 -30.22
CA GLU A 279 -1.52 -10.97 -28.90
C GLU A 279 0.00 -11.12 -28.98
N PHE A 280 0.47 -12.01 -29.86
CA PHE A 280 1.89 -12.16 -30.16
C PHE A 280 2.45 -10.89 -30.80
N ASP A 281 1.83 -10.39 -31.87
CA ASP A 281 2.25 -9.19 -32.59
C ASP A 281 2.26 -7.97 -31.68
N LEU A 282 1.21 -7.80 -30.87
CA LEU A 282 1.19 -6.78 -29.83
C LEU A 282 2.37 -6.96 -28.88
N THR A 283 2.60 -8.16 -28.36
CA THR A 283 3.73 -8.40 -27.45
C THR A 283 5.09 -8.14 -28.08
N VAL A 284 5.26 -8.45 -29.36
CA VAL A 284 6.46 -8.16 -30.15
C VAL A 284 6.63 -6.66 -30.32
N VAL A 285 5.57 -5.93 -30.69
CA VAL A 285 5.56 -4.46 -30.77
C VAL A 285 5.92 -3.87 -29.41
N LEU A 286 5.30 -4.31 -28.32
CA LEU A 286 5.58 -3.80 -26.98
C LEU A 286 7.01 -4.16 -26.50
N SER A 287 7.62 -5.19 -27.08
CA SER A 287 8.98 -5.62 -26.80
C SER A 287 10.05 -4.97 -27.72
N ASN A 288 9.67 -4.56 -28.95
CA ASN A 288 10.56 -4.03 -30.00
C ASN A 288 10.44 -2.52 -30.21
N VAL A 289 9.30 -1.90 -29.88
CA VAL A 289 9.14 -0.46 -30.03
C VAL A 289 10.09 0.22 -29.07
N CYS A 290 10.93 1.07 -29.69
CA CYS A 290 11.99 1.83 -29.10
C CYS A 290 11.67 2.17 -27.65
N VAL A 291 12.51 1.60 -26.81
CA VAL A 291 12.75 1.99 -25.45
C VAL A 291 12.45 3.48 -25.25
N ILE A 292 11.44 3.82 -24.46
CA ILE A 292 11.37 5.19 -23.94
C ILE A 292 12.52 5.28 -22.96
N GLN A 293 13.57 5.99 -23.39
CA GLN A 293 14.61 6.42 -22.50
C GLN A 293 14.06 7.64 -21.78
N ASP A 294 13.75 7.48 -20.51
CA ASP A 294 13.38 8.60 -19.66
C ASP A 294 14.51 9.65 -19.72
N PRO A 295 14.24 10.89 -20.16
CA PRO A 295 15.26 11.93 -20.32
C PRO A 295 15.99 12.25 -19.01
N ALA A 296 15.32 12.06 -17.87
CA ALA A 296 15.85 12.35 -16.55
C ALA A 296 16.67 11.21 -15.96
N THR A 297 16.29 9.95 -16.19
CA THR A 297 16.94 8.78 -15.56
C THR A 297 17.78 7.94 -16.52
N LYS A 298 17.77 8.26 -17.82
CA LYS A 298 18.44 7.52 -18.90
C LYS A 298 18.08 6.03 -18.96
N ARG A 299 17.09 5.57 -18.18
CA ARG A 299 16.67 4.16 -18.10
C ARG A 299 15.79 3.80 -19.27
N ARG A 300 15.93 2.54 -19.66
CA ARG A 300 15.38 2.00 -20.90
C ARG A 300 14.13 1.15 -20.60
N HIS A 301 12.93 1.64 -20.92
CA HIS A 301 11.67 0.90 -20.75
C HIS A 301 11.08 0.42 -22.10
N PRO A 302 10.71 -0.87 -22.27
CA PRO A 302 9.99 -1.34 -23.46
C PRO A 302 8.66 -0.58 -23.58
N ARG A 303 8.41 0.07 -24.71
CA ARG A 303 7.19 0.87 -24.91
C ARG A 303 6.01 -0.09 -24.99
N GLY A 304 5.12 -0.06 -24.00
CA GLY A 304 3.99 -1.00 -23.89
C GLY A 304 3.75 -1.53 -22.49
N TYR A 305 4.71 -1.35 -21.58
CA TYR A 305 4.49 -1.58 -20.15
C TYR A 305 3.47 -0.58 -19.57
N ILE A 306 3.58 0.69 -19.98
CA ILE A 306 2.62 1.73 -19.60
C ILE A 306 1.26 1.49 -20.27
N GLU A 307 1.26 1.15 -21.57
CA GLU A 307 0.04 0.85 -22.34
C GLU A 307 -0.68 -0.41 -21.80
N PHE A 308 0.07 -1.42 -21.32
CA PHE A 308 -0.49 -2.54 -20.56
C PHE A 308 -1.11 -2.07 -19.24
N LEU A 309 -0.41 -1.27 -18.44
CA LEU A 309 -0.96 -0.77 -17.18
C LEU A 309 -2.23 0.07 -17.40
N GLU A 310 -2.27 0.85 -18.48
CA GLU A 310 -3.43 1.61 -18.91
C GLU A 310 -4.57 0.69 -19.37
N GLN A 311 -4.32 -0.27 -20.26
CA GLN A 311 -5.32 -1.26 -20.70
C GLN A 311 -5.85 -2.12 -19.53
N HIS A 312 -5.00 -2.46 -18.57
CA HIS A 312 -5.37 -3.20 -17.38
C HIS A 312 -6.25 -2.35 -16.45
N ASN A 313 -5.90 -1.07 -16.26
CA ASN A 313 -6.77 -0.12 -15.55
C ASN A 313 -8.12 0.04 -16.25
N THR A 314 -8.16 0.21 -17.57
CA THR A 314 -9.42 0.35 -18.32
C THR A 314 -10.27 -0.93 -18.28
N SER A 315 -9.64 -2.11 -18.31
CA SER A 315 -10.36 -3.37 -18.12
C SER A 315 -10.93 -3.50 -16.71
N LEU A 316 -10.20 -3.03 -15.68
CA LEU A 316 -10.67 -3.01 -14.30
C LEU A 316 -11.82 -2.02 -14.13
N GLU A 317 -11.70 -0.81 -14.67
CA GLU A 317 -12.76 0.21 -14.68
C GLU A 317 -14.05 -0.31 -15.32
N ASN A 318 -13.95 -0.94 -16.49
CA ASN A 318 -15.12 -1.49 -17.19
C ASN A 318 -15.76 -2.65 -16.43
N HIS A 319 -14.96 -3.47 -15.74
CA HIS A 319 -15.47 -4.56 -14.91
C HIS A 319 -16.17 -4.02 -13.65
N VAL A 320 -15.59 -2.99 -13.01
CA VAL A 320 -16.20 -2.27 -11.88
C VAL A 320 -17.52 -1.65 -12.31
N ALA A 321 -17.56 -0.94 -13.44
CA ALA A 321 -18.78 -0.33 -13.96
C ALA A 321 -19.88 -1.36 -14.32
N PHE A 322 -19.51 -2.52 -14.88
CA PHE A 322 -20.46 -3.60 -15.18
C PHE A 322 -21.03 -4.23 -13.89
N LEU A 323 -20.17 -4.49 -12.90
CA LEU A 323 -20.59 -5.02 -11.60
C LEU A 323 -21.50 -4.03 -10.89
N GLU A 324 -21.18 -2.75 -10.96
CA GLU A 324 -21.99 -1.67 -10.42
C GLU A 324 -23.35 -1.60 -11.12
N GLN A 325 -23.41 -1.56 -12.44
CA GLN A 325 -24.68 -1.55 -13.14
C GLN A 325 -25.54 -2.78 -12.81
N THR A 326 -24.93 -3.97 -12.74
CA THR A 326 -25.63 -5.22 -12.37
C THR A 326 -26.15 -5.17 -10.94
N LEU A 327 -25.40 -4.59 -10.00
CA LEU A 327 -25.82 -4.36 -8.62
C LEU A 327 -27.01 -3.41 -8.53
N GLN A 328 -27.03 -2.36 -9.34
CA GLN A 328 -28.14 -1.39 -9.35
C GLN A 328 -29.42 -1.95 -9.99
N GLU A 329 -29.30 -2.88 -10.94
CA GLU A 329 -30.46 -3.57 -11.54
C GLU A 329 -31.08 -4.64 -10.62
N TYR A 330 -30.26 -5.38 -9.86
CA TYR A 330 -30.73 -6.42 -8.92
C TYR A 330 -31.08 -5.90 -7.52
N GLN A 331 -30.44 -4.82 -7.08
CA GLN A 331 -30.81 -4.06 -5.88
C GLN A 331 -30.82 -2.56 -6.21
N PRO A 332 -31.96 -2.01 -6.64
CA PRO A 332 -32.12 -0.58 -6.90
C PRO A 332 -31.83 0.30 -5.67
N ASP A 333 -31.94 -0.31 -4.48
CA ASP A 333 -31.71 0.33 -3.18
C ASP A 333 -30.25 0.19 -2.69
N LEU A 334 -29.36 -0.50 -3.43
CA LEU A 334 -27.93 -0.59 -3.09
C LEU A 334 -27.16 0.50 -3.86
N GLY A 335 -26.77 1.57 -3.17
CA GLY A 335 -26.05 2.69 -3.77
C GLY A 335 -24.65 2.30 -4.28
N LEU A 336 -24.38 2.53 -5.56
CA LEU A 336 -23.11 2.20 -6.24
C LEU A 336 -21.87 2.90 -5.69
N ASP A 337 -22.04 3.88 -4.81
CA ASP A 337 -20.96 4.55 -4.10
C ASP A 337 -20.21 3.62 -3.13
N THR A 338 -20.74 2.41 -2.86
CA THR A 338 -20.06 1.38 -2.04
C THR A 338 -18.92 0.64 -2.75
N LEU A 339 -18.73 0.83 -4.07
CA LEU A 339 -17.67 0.14 -4.85
C LEU A 339 -16.68 1.08 -5.57
N GLN A 340 -17.04 2.34 -5.82
CA GLN A 340 -16.16 3.32 -6.49
C GLN A 340 -15.14 3.96 -5.53
N GLY A 341 -14.30 3.11 -4.96
CA GLY A 341 -13.11 3.50 -4.23
C GLY A 341 -11.89 2.78 -4.77
N ASN A 342 -11.70 2.72 -6.09
CA ASN A 342 -10.37 2.73 -6.72
C ASN A 342 -10.47 2.64 -8.25
N ASN A 343 -9.96 3.71 -8.86
CA ASN A 343 -9.29 3.77 -10.14
C ASN A 343 -10.16 3.48 -11.38
N ALA A 344 -10.11 4.35 -12.39
CA ALA A 344 -8.86 4.90 -12.85
C ALA A 344 -8.99 6.26 -13.54
N SER A 345 -7.80 6.66 -13.95
CA SER A 345 -7.54 7.57 -15.02
C SER A 345 -6.98 6.70 -16.15
N GLN A 346 -7.52 6.81 -17.36
CA GLN A 346 -6.92 7.51 -18.51
C GLN A 346 -7.33 6.86 -19.84
N SER A 347 -7.73 7.67 -20.84
CA SER A 347 -6.90 7.84 -22.06
C SER A 347 -7.57 8.65 -23.20
N THR A 348 -6.83 9.68 -23.66
CA THR A 348 -6.61 10.06 -25.09
C THR A 348 -7.69 10.89 -25.85
N PRO A 349 -7.44 11.37 -27.10
CA PRO A 349 -6.65 12.58 -27.40
C PRO A 349 -7.25 13.44 -28.56
N GLY A 350 -6.72 14.65 -28.83
CA GLY A 350 -6.98 15.33 -30.11
C GLY A 350 -6.70 16.84 -30.19
N ASP A 351 -5.94 17.19 -31.22
CA ASP A 351 -5.89 18.45 -31.98
C ASP A 351 -5.10 19.69 -31.49
N SER A 352 -4.00 19.92 -32.22
CA SER A 352 -3.58 21.17 -32.91
C SER A 352 -3.38 22.43 -32.04
N VAL A 353 -2.25 23.16 -32.09
CA VAL A 353 -1.80 24.02 -33.19
C VAL A 353 -0.42 24.61 -32.82
N ARG A 354 0.49 24.59 -33.79
CA ARG A 354 1.55 25.55 -34.20
C ARG A 354 2.01 26.67 -33.24
N HIS A 355 3.33 26.80 -33.10
CA HIS A 355 4.17 27.91 -33.62
C HIS A 355 5.65 27.48 -33.48
N GLU A 356 6.42 27.27 -34.56
CA GLU A 356 7.22 28.28 -35.30
C GLU A 356 8.05 29.12 -34.32
N ASP A 357 9.34 28.84 -34.14
CA ASP A 357 10.52 29.23 -34.95
C ASP A 357 11.45 29.87 -33.89
N ASP A 358 12.78 29.83 -33.89
CA ASP A 358 13.78 29.77 -34.95
C ASP A 358 15.15 29.53 -34.28
N HIS A 359 16.15 29.29 -35.13
CA HIS A 359 17.59 29.57 -34.94
C HIS A 359 18.55 28.42 -34.55
N SER A 360 18.90 27.67 -35.60
CA SER A 360 20.26 27.63 -36.21
C SER A 360 21.48 27.19 -35.37
N ILE A 361 21.83 25.92 -35.57
CA ILE A 361 23.15 25.32 -35.99
C ILE A 361 24.27 26.36 -36.34
N PRO A 362 25.55 26.17 -35.90
CA PRO A 362 26.48 25.30 -36.64
C PRO A 362 27.43 24.40 -35.84
N THR A 363 27.36 23.11 -36.21
CA THR A 363 28.45 22.20 -36.60
C THR A 363 29.91 22.62 -36.38
N SER A 364 30.68 21.72 -35.77
CA SER A 364 32.02 21.36 -36.25
C SER A 364 32.36 19.91 -35.87
N SER A 365 32.63 19.14 -36.91
CA SER A 365 33.27 17.83 -36.98
C SER A 365 34.67 17.79 -36.36
N GLU A 366 35.08 16.63 -35.83
CA GLU A 366 36.37 16.01 -36.19
C GLU A 366 36.43 14.53 -35.80
N ASP A 367 36.97 13.76 -36.74
CA ASP A 367 37.03 12.30 -36.81
C ASP A 367 38.24 11.69 -36.07
N THR A 368 38.11 10.38 -35.82
CA THR A 368 39.18 9.34 -35.76
C THR A 368 40.15 9.32 -34.58
N VAL A 369 40.32 8.14 -33.96
CA VAL A 369 41.44 7.20 -34.23
C VAL A 369 41.26 5.91 -33.40
N ILE A 370 41.35 4.77 -34.08
CA ILE A 370 41.48 3.42 -33.52
C ILE A 370 42.92 3.20 -33.05
N ALA A 371 43.13 2.73 -31.82
CA ALA A 371 44.39 2.10 -31.42
C ALA A 371 44.17 0.99 -30.38
N ARG A 372 44.37 -0.25 -30.82
CA ARG A 372 44.65 -1.43 -29.97
C ARG A 372 46.05 -1.31 -29.39
N VAL A 373 46.20 -1.56 -28.09
CA VAL A 373 47.50 -1.90 -27.47
C VAL A 373 47.30 -3.07 -26.52
N GLU A 374 48.06 -4.13 -26.78
CA GLU A 374 48.19 -5.37 -26.01
C GLU A 374 48.90 -5.13 -24.66
N ARG A 375 48.58 -5.95 -23.65
CA ARG A 375 49.38 -6.09 -22.42
C ARG A 375 49.72 -7.57 -22.17
N PRO A 376 50.96 -7.90 -21.78
CA PRO A 376 51.33 -9.24 -21.33
C PRO A 376 51.22 -9.40 -19.81
N GLY A 377 50.89 -10.63 -19.41
CA GLY A 377 51.37 -11.38 -18.24
C GLY A 377 51.43 -10.70 -16.87
N ASP A 378 50.57 -11.18 -15.96
CA ASP A 378 50.97 -11.73 -14.65
C ASP A 378 49.71 -12.29 -13.93
N GLU A 379 49.65 -13.61 -13.77
CA GLU A 379 48.78 -14.29 -12.78
C GLU A 379 49.49 -14.33 -11.42
N PRO A 380 48.74 -14.28 -10.30
CA PRO A 380 48.78 -15.42 -9.37
C PRO A 380 47.41 -15.62 -8.63
N PRO A 381 47.30 -16.55 -7.66
CA PRO A 381 46.87 -17.93 -7.82
C PRO A 381 45.49 -18.24 -7.20
N SER A 382 44.96 -19.42 -7.51
CA SER A 382 43.75 -20.02 -6.92
C SER A 382 43.88 -20.25 -5.41
N ILE A 383 42.83 -19.93 -4.65
CA ILE A 383 42.69 -20.33 -3.24
C ILE A 383 41.50 -21.28 -3.13
N ASP A 384 41.73 -22.51 -3.54
CA ASP A 384 40.96 -23.67 -3.12
C ASP A 384 41.49 -24.10 -1.75
N ALA A 385 41.14 -23.35 -0.70
CA ALA A 385 41.23 -23.78 0.69
C ALA A 385 40.65 -22.71 1.63
N VAL A 386 39.58 -23.08 2.32
CA VAL A 386 38.99 -22.52 3.55
C VAL A 386 37.53 -22.10 3.34
N MET A 387 36.66 -23.08 3.08
CA MET A 387 35.25 -23.06 3.51
C MET A 387 34.72 -24.50 3.65
N LYS A 388 35.14 -25.18 4.72
CA LYS A 388 34.36 -26.25 5.34
C LYS A 388 34.24 -25.92 6.82
N GLN A 389 33.17 -25.19 7.16
CA GLN A 389 32.35 -25.33 8.36
C GLN A 389 31.40 -24.13 8.41
N GLY A 390 30.21 -24.30 7.85
CA GLY A 390 29.05 -23.47 8.11
C GLY A 390 27.91 -24.40 8.45
N SER A 391 27.62 -24.53 9.74
CA SER A 391 26.49 -25.26 10.29
C SER A 391 25.17 -24.71 9.76
N ASN A 392 24.25 -25.61 9.45
CA ASN A 392 22.84 -25.35 9.20
C ASN A 392 22.25 -24.41 10.27
N ASP A 393 21.80 -23.24 9.85
CA ASP A 393 20.75 -22.45 10.51
C ASP A 393 20.16 -21.49 9.46
N SER A 394 19.21 -22.00 8.67
CA SER A 394 18.33 -21.17 7.83
C SER A 394 16.88 -21.59 8.06
N ALA A 395 16.43 -21.44 9.29
CA ALA A 395 15.01 -21.27 9.57
C ALA A 395 14.59 -19.88 9.06
N MET A 396 13.45 -19.85 8.37
CA MET A 396 12.79 -18.69 7.77
C MET A 396 12.90 -17.41 8.63
N ASP A 397 13.33 -16.32 7.99
CA ASP A 397 13.16 -14.96 8.50
C ASP A 397 11.66 -14.62 8.53
N ASP A 398 11.01 -14.95 9.65
CA ASP A 398 9.71 -14.45 10.07
C ASP A 398 9.85 -12.93 10.35
N PRO A 399 9.06 -12.05 9.67
CA PRO A 399 9.10 -10.61 9.94
C PRO A 399 8.92 -10.37 11.43
N SER A 400 9.90 -9.70 12.04
CA SER A 400 9.97 -9.48 13.47
C SER A 400 8.70 -8.80 13.96
N SER A 401 8.10 -9.26 15.05
CA SER A 401 6.79 -8.79 15.51
C SER A 401 6.71 -7.30 15.88
N LEU A 402 7.85 -6.58 15.86
CA LEU A 402 7.94 -5.11 15.91
C LEU A 402 7.38 -4.43 14.63
N GLU A 403 7.30 -5.17 13.51
CA GLU A 403 6.97 -4.70 12.16
C GLU A 403 5.48 -4.36 11.96
N LEU A 404 4.57 -4.93 12.75
CA LEU A 404 3.11 -4.72 12.60
C LEU A 404 2.56 -3.49 13.36
N LEU A 405 3.37 -2.85 14.20
CA LEU A 405 2.85 -1.96 15.25
C LEU A 405 3.04 -0.46 15.00
N ILE A 406 3.73 -0.05 13.92
CA ILE A 406 4.16 1.35 13.77
C ILE A 406 3.00 2.29 13.42
N VAL A 407 1.98 1.83 12.70
CA VAL A 407 0.63 2.42 12.61
C VAL A 407 -0.27 1.26 12.17
N ARG A 408 -1.38 1.00 12.89
CA ARG A 408 -2.36 -0.06 12.57
C ARG A 408 -2.66 -0.10 11.06
N SER A 409 -1.97 -1.00 10.38
CA SER A 409 -2.19 -1.36 8.99
C SER A 409 -3.02 -2.63 9.09
N ALA A 410 -4.33 -2.49 9.04
CA ALA A 410 -5.21 -3.66 9.06
C ALA A 410 -4.99 -4.44 7.75
N GLY A 411 -4.87 -5.77 7.83
CA GLY A 411 -4.82 -6.65 6.67
C GLY A 411 -4.07 -7.95 6.93
N ALA A 412 -4.56 -9.04 6.36
CA ALA A 412 -3.88 -10.34 6.30
C ALA A 412 -2.68 -10.35 5.33
N GLU A 413 -2.50 -9.27 4.57
CA GLU A 413 -1.44 -9.11 3.57
C GLU A 413 -0.25 -8.31 4.11
N PRO A 414 0.98 -8.57 3.61
CA PRO A 414 2.17 -7.81 4.00
C PRO A 414 2.06 -6.32 3.65
N HIS A 415 2.28 -5.43 4.63
CA HIS A 415 2.20 -3.98 4.41
C HIS A 415 3.51 -3.37 3.93
N TYR A 416 3.40 -2.40 3.01
CA TYR A 416 4.54 -1.61 2.55
C TYR A 416 4.94 -0.52 3.56
N PHE A 417 6.24 -0.49 3.86
CA PHE A 417 6.93 0.56 4.62
C PHE A 417 8.14 1.05 3.82
N GLY A 418 8.22 2.35 3.54
CA GLY A 418 9.30 2.90 2.72
C GLY A 418 10.54 3.33 3.49
N ALA A 419 11.52 3.90 2.78
CA ALA A 419 12.85 4.23 3.30
C ALA A 419 12.87 5.25 4.46
N SER A 420 11.86 6.12 4.56
CA SER A 420 11.76 7.09 5.67
C SER A 420 11.10 6.55 6.93
N SER A 421 10.49 5.35 6.87
CA SER A 421 9.83 4.73 8.03
C SER A 421 10.83 4.27 9.10
N ALA A 422 10.36 4.12 10.34
CA ALA A 422 11.15 3.47 11.37
C ALA A 422 11.51 2.02 11.01
N TYR A 423 10.67 1.32 10.24
CA TYR A 423 10.94 -0.05 9.78
C TYR A 423 12.27 -0.16 9.00
N SER A 424 12.52 0.77 8.08
CA SER A 424 13.77 0.79 7.32
C SER A 424 14.99 1.00 8.23
N PHE A 425 14.82 1.72 9.34
CA PHE A 425 15.87 1.96 10.33
C PHE A 425 16.05 0.77 11.28
N THR A 426 14.97 0.07 11.67
CA THR A 426 15.04 -1.07 12.62
C THR A 426 15.73 -2.30 12.06
N LYS A 427 15.73 -2.48 10.73
CA LYS A 427 16.53 -3.52 10.06
C LYS A 427 18.01 -3.51 10.47
N MET A 428 18.56 -2.35 10.82
CA MET A 428 19.95 -2.16 11.21
C MET A 428 20.35 -2.91 12.49
N PHE A 429 19.39 -3.18 13.38
CA PHE A 429 19.60 -3.86 14.65
C PHE A 429 18.70 -5.09 14.82
N SER A 430 18.21 -5.65 13.69
CA SER A 430 17.43 -6.89 13.62
C SER A 430 18.12 -8.08 14.29
N ALA A 431 19.45 -8.17 14.26
CA ALA A 431 20.21 -9.21 14.97
C ALA A 431 20.10 -9.08 16.49
N SER A 432 20.22 -7.85 17.02
CA SER A 432 20.04 -7.57 18.45
C SER A 432 18.59 -7.80 18.87
N LEU A 433 17.59 -7.36 18.08
CA LEU A 433 16.18 -7.62 18.33
C LEU A 433 15.82 -9.13 18.29
N ARG A 434 16.43 -9.90 17.39
CA ARG A 434 16.28 -11.36 17.37
C ARG A 434 16.84 -12.02 18.63
N ALA A 435 17.93 -11.49 19.18
CA ALA A 435 18.49 -11.97 20.43
C ALA A 435 17.61 -11.59 21.65
N VAL A 436 16.97 -10.41 21.64
CA VAL A 436 15.92 -10.02 22.61
C VAL A 436 14.79 -11.06 22.65
N ARG A 437 14.25 -11.44 21.48
CA ARG A 437 13.17 -12.45 21.34
C ARG A 437 13.58 -13.84 21.87
N ARG A 438 14.87 -14.19 21.79
CA ARG A 438 15.38 -15.51 22.25
C ARG A 438 15.54 -15.59 23.77
N GLN A 439 15.84 -14.46 24.43
CA GLN A 439 16.07 -14.43 25.88
C GLN A 439 14.77 -14.39 26.70
N ALA A 440 13.70 -13.82 26.13
CA ALA A 440 12.39 -13.79 26.74
C ALA A 440 11.35 -14.43 25.80
N PRO A 441 11.16 -15.76 25.84
CA PRO A 441 10.23 -16.45 24.94
C PRO A 441 8.74 -16.08 25.16
N GLY A 442 8.41 -15.37 26.24
CA GLY A 442 7.09 -14.74 26.46
C GLY A 442 6.94 -13.34 25.84
N LEU A 443 8.04 -12.71 25.40
CA LEU A 443 8.07 -11.45 24.65
C LEU A 443 7.78 -11.69 23.15
N THR A 444 6.93 -12.66 22.85
CA THR A 444 6.40 -12.85 21.51
C THR A 444 5.41 -11.73 21.23
N MET A 445 5.82 -10.72 20.46
CA MET A 445 4.86 -9.73 19.96
C MET A 445 3.90 -10.31 18.90
N SER A 446 3.92 -11.64 18.70
CA SER A 446 2.84 -12.35 18.02
C SER A 446 1.53 -12.35 18.82
N GLY A 447 1.56 -12.07 20.13
CA GLY A 447 0.34 -11.88 20.93
C GLY A 447 -0.44 -10.60 20.61
N ILE A 448 0.14 -9.69 19.81
CA ILE A 448 -0.54 -8.48 19.32
C ILE A 448 -1.31 -8.74 18.02
N VAL A 449 -0.98 -9.84 17.33
CA VAL A 449 -1.71 -10.22 16.13
C VAL A 449 -2.89 -11.09 16.57
N ASP A 450 -4.08 -10.60 16.21
CA ASP A 450 -5.32 -11.34 16.02
C ASP A 450 -6.41 -11.28 17.11
N GLU A 451 -6.13 -11.11 18.41
CA GLU A 451 -7.25 -11.08 19.38
C GLU A 451 -8.08 -9.79 19.33
N SER A 452 -7.50 -8.63 19.00
CA SER A 452 -8.25 -7.35 18.93
C SER A 452 -8.84 -7.00 17.55
N CYS A 453 -8.49 -7.76 16.50
CA CYS A 453 -9.11 -7.60 15.18
C CYS A 453 -10.24 -8.62 14.96
N GLN A 454 -10.12 -9.82 15.52
CA GLN A 454 -11.17 -10.84 15.49
C GLN A 454 -12.16 -10.70 16.66
N SER A 455 -11.76 -10.16 17.82
CA SER A 455 -12.74 -9.61 18.75
C SER A 455 -13.10 -8.19 18.30
N ARG A 456 -14.02 -8.11 17.33
CA ARG A 456 -15.09 -7.13 17.50
C ARG A 456 -15.81 -7.56 18.78
N HIS A 457 -15.28 -7.19 19.95
CA HIS A 457 -16.14 -7.07 21.10
C HIS A 457 -17.31 -6.24 20.60
N SER A 458 -18.51 -6.80 20.67
CA SER A 458 -19.75 -6.09 20.38
C SER A 458 -19.83 -4.95 21.39
N THR A 459 -19.11 -3.86 21.15
CA THR A 459 -19.09 -2.70 22.02
C THR A 459 -20.46 -2.07 21.90
N THR A 460 -21.25 -2.22 22.95
CA THR A 460 -22.61 -1.69 22.99
C THR A 460 -22.55 -0.17 22.84
N PRO A 461 -23.25 0.43 21.86
CA PRO A 461 -23.34 1.88 21.74
C PRO A 461 -23.78 2.51 23.06
N ALA A 462 -23.04 3.53 23.51
CA ALA A 462 -23.36 4.24 24.74
C ALA A 462 -24.56 5.18 24.52
N PRO A 463 -25.48 5.30 25.50
CA PRO A 463 -26.50 6.33 25.44
C PRO A 463 -25.87 7.72 25.49
N LEU A 464 -26.62 8.73 25.03
CA LEU A 464 -26.16 10.12 25.06
C LEU A 464 -25.86 10.53 26.52
N PRO A 465 -24.64 11.03 26.82
CA PRO A 465 -24.29 11.42 28.18
C PRO A 465 -25.11 12.61 28.70
N SER A 466 -25.02 12.87 30.01
CA SER A 466 -25.63 14.08 30.59
C SER A 466 -25.01 15.35 30.01
N ARG A 467 -25.80 16.43 29.92
CA ARG A 467 -25.35 17.75 29.43
C ARG A 467 -24.05 18.23 30.08
N ALA A 468 -23.88 17.98 31.39
CA ALA A 468 -22.66 18.33 32.10
C ALA A 468 -21.44 17.53 31.63
N LEU A 469 -21.61 16.23 31.38
CA LEU A 469 -20.54 15.37 30.88
C LEU A 469 -20.20 15.71 29.42
N VAL A 470 -21.20 15.91 28.56
CA VAL A 470 -21.00 16.36 27.17
C VAL A 470 -20.19 17.65 27.11
N SER A 471 -20.59 18.68 27.87
CA SER A 471 -19.88 19.96 27.89
C SER A 471 -18.42 19.85 28.36
N MET A 472 -18.15 18.98 29.33
CA MET A 472 -16.80 18.69 29.80
C MET A 472 -15.94 17.99 28.73
N LEU A 473 -16.48 16.97 28.08
CA LEU A 473 -15.77 16.22 27.02
C LEU A 473 -15.54 17.08 25.77
N THR A 474 -16.55 17.87 25.37
CA THR A 474 -16.44 18.88 24.30
C THR A 474 -15.32 19.87 24.60
N SER A 475 -15.25 20.39 25.82
CA SER A 475 -14.18 21.33 26.21
C SER A 475 -12.80 20.66 26.10
N ALA A 476 -12.67 19.42 26.57
CA ALA A 476 -11.42 18.66 26.43
C ALA A 476 -10.99 18.49 24.96
N TYR A 477 -11.92 18.22 24.04
CA TYR A 477 -11.64 18.16 22.60
C TYR A 477 -11.13 19.49 22.05
N PHE A 478 -11.84 20.59 22.31
CA PHE A 478 -11.48 21.91 21.80
C PHE A 478 -10.17 22.44 22.42
N ASP A 479 -9.85 22.03 23.64
CA ASP A 479 -8.61 22.45 24.30
C ASP A 479 -7.40 21.64 23.82
N GLN A 480 -7.56 20.35 23.52
CA GLN A 480 -6.43 19.41 23.29
C GLN A 480 -6.26 18.95 21.83
N VAL A 481 -7.32 18.98 21.01
CA VAL A 481 -7.29 18.45 19.63
C VAL A 481 -7.41 19.57 18.61
N HIS A 482 -8.42 20.43 18.80
CA HIS A 482 -8.73 21.50 17.87
C HIS A 482 -7.54 22.44 17.55
N PRO A 483 -6.62 22.77 18.48
CA PRO A 483 -5.50 23.66 18.16
C PRO A 483 -4.48 23.08 17.15
N GLN A 484 -4.50 21.76 16.93
CA GLN A 484 -3.72 21.10 15.87
C GLN A 484 -4.55 20.81 14.62
N PHE A 485 -5.85 20.55 14.80
CA PHE A 485 -6.77 20.13 13.76
C PHE A 485 -8.08 20.95 13.84
N PRO A 486 -8.06 22.25 13.49
CA PRO A 486 -9.22 23.14 13.61
C PRO A 486 -10.19 22.98 12.42
N PHE A 487 -10.61 21.75 12.12
CA PHE A 487 -11.51 21.47 11.00
C PHE A 487 -12.99 21.70 11.33
N LEU A 488 -13.33 21.93 12.60
CA LEU A 488 -14.66 22.34 13.07
C LEU A 488 -14.63 23.81 13.49
N HIS A 489 -15.81 24.43 13.61
CA HIS A 489 -15.98 25.77 14.16
C HIS A 489 -16.73 25.69 15.49
N ARG A 490 -16.10 26.12 16.59
CA ARG A 490 -16.62 25.91 17.95
C ARG A 490 -18.03 26.49 18.16
N PRO A 491 -18.35 27.74 17.80
CA PRO A 491 -19.72 28.26 17.91
C PRO A 491 -20.76 27.42 17.18
N THR A 492 -20.46 26.99 15.95
CA THR A 492 -21.37 26.16 15.15
C THR A 492 -21.60 24.79 15.79
N TYR A 493 -20.55 24.17 16.31
CA TYR A 493 -20.69 22.91 17.05
C TYR A 493 -21.51 23.07 18.34
N LEU A 494 -21.33 24.15 19.10
CA LEU A 494 -22.11 24.39 20.32
C LEU A 494 -23.61 24.56 20.04
N GLU A 495 -23.98 25.11 18.88
CA GLU A 495 -25.36 25.13 18.42
C GLU A 495 -25.89 23.71 18.17
N TRP A 496 -25.11 22.86 17.49
CA TRP A 496 -25.44 21.44 17.26
C TRP A 496 -25.56 20.66 18.57
N GLU A 497 -24.63 20.85 19.50
CA GLU A 497 -24.63 20.23 20.83
C GLU A 497 -25.91 20.60 21.58
N ASN A 498 -26.26 21.88 21.61
CA ASN A 498 -27.45 22.33 22.31
C ASN A 498 -28.75 21.80 21.67
N GLU A 499 -28.83 21.76 20.35
CA GLU A 499 -29.96 21.16 19.62
C GLU A 499 -30.15 19.69 19.99
N VAL A 500 -29.07 18.89 19.91
CA VAL A 500 -29.10 17.45 20.17
C VAL A 500 -29.51 17.17 21.62
N LEU A 501 -28.91 17.88 22.58
CA LEU A 501 -29.22 17.72 24.00
C LEU A 501 -30.66 18.12 24.33
N THR A 502 -31.14 19.25 23.81
CA THR A 502 -32.51 19.71 24.05
C THR A 502 -33.55 18.77 23.42
N ALA A 503 -33.31 18.27 22.21
CA ALA A 503 -34.19 17.29 21.58
C ALA A 503 -34.23 15.99 22.39
N SER A 504 -33.08 15.48 22.83
CA SER A 504 -32.99 14.27 23.66
C SER A 504 -33.69 14.44 25.02
N GLU A 505 -33.51 15.59 25.70
CA GLU A 505 -34.17 15.92 26.97
C GLU A 505 -35.70 16.01 26.80
N ALA A 506 -36.18 16.44 25.63
CA ALA A 506 -37.59 16.50 25.28
C ALA A 506 -38.18 15.17 24.77
N GLY A 507 -37.37 14.11 24.64
CA GLY A 507 -37.79 12.83 24.07
C GLY A 507 -38.06 12.85 22.55
N LEU A 508 -37.50 13.84 21.85
CA LEU A 508 -37.55 13.96 20.39
C LEU A 508 -36.31 13.34 19.75
N THR A 509 -36.42 12.90 18.50
CA THR A 509 -35.28 12.41 17.71
C THR A 509 -34.43 13.59 17.21
N PRO A 510 -33.17 13.74 17.64
CA PRO A 510 -32.29 14.83 17.20
C PRO A 510 -31.84 14.67 15.75
N ASN A 511 -31.29 15.73 15.16
CA ASN A 511 -30.67 15.65 13.84
C ASN A 511 -29.49 14.64 13.87
N PRO A 512 -29.51 13.60 13.03
CA PRO A 512 -28.53 12.51 13.10
C PRO A 512 -27.11 12.94 12.75
N VAL A 513 -26.91 13.93 11.86
CA VAL A 513 -25.57 14.47 11.56
C VAL A 513 -25.01 15.23 12.75
N ASN A 514 -25.82 16.09 13.38
CA ASN A 514 -25.40 16.82 14.57
C ASN A 514 -25.12 15.83 15.72
N THR A 515 -25.95 14.79 15.84
CA THR A 515 -25.78 13.72 16.83
C THR A 515 -24.48 12.94 16.62
N PHE A 516 -24.12 12.64 15.36
CA PHE A 516 -22.83 12.04 15.03
C PHE A 516 -21.67 12.88 15.59
N PHE A 517 -21.66 14.18 15.31
CA PHE A 517 -20.57 15.05 15.77
C PHE A 517 -20.48 15.14 17.29
N VAL A 518 -21.62 15.19 17.99
CA VAL A 518 -21.66 15.19 19.46
C VAL A 518 -21.04 13.92 20.02
N TYR A 519 -21.43 12.75 19.52
CA TYR A 519 -20.86 11.47 19.96
C TYR A 519 -19.37 11.36 19.63
N ALA A 520 -18.98 11.73 18.41
CA ALA A 520 -17.59 11.63 17.96
C ALA A 520 -16.67 12.56 18.79
N LEU A 521 -17.09 13.80 19.05
CA LEU A 521 -16.30 14.73 19.86
C LEU A 521 -16.24 14.31 21.32
N CYS A 522 -17.33 13.79 21.87
CA CYS A 522 -17.34 13.24 23.22
C CYS A 522 -16.42 12.02 23.35
N ALA A 523 -16.40 11.12 22.35
CA ALA A 523 -15.51 9.97 22.32
C ALA A 523 -14.03 10.39 22.31
N VAL A 524 -13.66 11.35 21.45
CA VAL A 524 -12.29 11.89 21.41
C VAL A 524 -11.96 12.66 22.69
N GLY A 525 -12.88 13.48 23.18
CA GLY A 525 -12.74 14.24 24.43
C GLY A 525 -12.47 13.32 25.62
N ALA A 526 -13.14 12.18 25.70
CA ALA A 526 -12.95 11.20 26.76
C ALA A 526 -11.55 10.57 26.75
N LEU A 527 -10.97 10.37 25.56
CA LEU A 527 -9.58 9.91 25.40
C LEU A 527 -8.54 10.98 25.73
N THR A 528 -8.91 12.25 25.74
CA THR A 528 -8.01 13.37 26.07
C THR A 528 -8.04 13.81 27.53
N GLY A 529 -9.00 13.30 28.30
CA GLY A 529 -9.20 13.62 29.70
C GLY A 529 -8.83 12.46 30.65
N PRO A 530 -9.11 12.60 31.95
CA PRO A 530 -8.85 11.55 32.94
C PRO A 530 -9.69 10.27 32.75
N LEU A 531 -10.65 10.30 31.82
CA LEU A 531 -11.55 9.19 31.51
C LEU A 531 -11.02 8.25 30.40
N ALA A 532 -9.76 8.43 29.97
CA ALA A 532 -9.15 7.71 28.84
C ALA A 532 -9.04 6.18 29.02
N GLY A 533 -9.26 5.64 30.22
CA GLY A 533 -9.25 4.20 30.52
C GLY A 533 -10.62 3.56 30.78
N ALA A 534 -11.72 4.28 30.57
CA ALA A 534 -13.08 3.74 30.74
C ALA A 534 -13.64 3.16 29.42
N THR A 535 -14.62 2.26 29.51
CA THR A 535 -15.37 1.75 28.33
C THR A 535 -16.25 2.80 27.65
N LEU A 536 -16.37 3.99 28.27
CA LEU A 536 -17.18 5.10 27.79
C LEU A 536 -16.73 5.62 26.41
N PRO A 537 -15.46 5.99 26.17
CA PRO A 537 -15.00 6.42 24.85
C PRO A 537 -15.31 5.42 23.71
N GLU A 538 -15.23 4.13 23.98
CA GLU A 538 -15.51 3.06 23.01
C GLU A 538 -17.01 2.98 22.69
N GLY A 539 -17.87 3.00 23.71
CA GLY A 539 -19.32 3.02 23.52
C GLY A 539 -19.81 4.30 22.83
N LEU A 540 -19.21 5.46 23.13
CA LEU A 540 -19.51 6.73 22.46
C LEU A 540 -19.08 6.71 20.99
N TYR A 541 -17.92 6.13 20.70
CA TYR A 541 -17.47 5.96 19.32
C TYR A 541 -18.35 4.99 18.55
N ALA A 542 -18.75 3.86 19.14
CA ALA A 542 -19.68 2.92 18.53
C ALA A 542 -21.05 3.57 18.23
N ALA A 543 -21.53 4.48 19.09
CA ALA A 543 -22.73 5.27 18.82
C ALA A 543 -22.54 6.24 17.63
N ALA A 544 -21.37 6.86 17.50
CA ALA A 544 -21.03 7.67 16.33
C ALA A 544 -20.93 6.81 15.05
N GLU A 545 -20.29 5.64 15.10
CA GLU A 545 -20.16 4.73 13.96
C GLU A 545 -21.53 4.31 13.40
N GLY A 546 -22.52 4.08 14.27
CA GLY A 546 -23.89 3.76 13.86
C GLY A 546 -24.59 4.87 13.06
N LEU A 547 -24.08 6.11 13.11
CA LEU A 547 -24.60 7.26 12.37
C LEU A 547 -23.70 7.66 11.18
N PHE A 548 -22.52 7.06 11.06
CA PHE A 548 -21.49 7.47 10.11
C PHE A 548 -21.96 7.38 8.65
N GLU A 549 -22.66 6.30 8.29
CA GLU A 549 -23.18 6.10 6.93
C GLU A 549 -24.11 7.23 6.49
N GLU A 550 -24.97 7.71 7.39
CA GLU A 550 -25.91 8.80 7.07
C GLU A 550 -25.18 10.14 6.83
N VAL A 551 -24.06 10.38 7.51
CA VAL A 551 -23.22 11.56 7.23
C VAL A 551 -22.49 11.40 5.90
N MET A 552 -22.03 10.19 5.56
CA MET A 552 -21.27 9.93 4.33
C MET A 552 -22.12 10.09 3.07
N GLN A 553 -23.38 9.63 3.07
CA GLN A 553 -24.29 9.69 1.93
C GLN A 553 -24.56 11.12 1.43
N ARG A 554 -24.24 12.16 2.22
CA ARG A 554 -24.48 13.56 1.86
C ARG A 554 -23.39 14.15 0.96
N ASN A 555 -22.19 13.56 0.91
CA ASN A 555 -21.01 14.06 0.19
C ASN A 555 -20.76 15.57 0.37
N THR A 556 -20.75 16.04 1.63
CA THR A 556 -20.58 17.46 1.98
C THR A 556 -19.30 17.72 2.77
N LEU A 557 -19.08 18.99 3.16
CA LEU A 557 -17.97 19.36 4.03
C LEU A 557 -18.03 18.60 5.37
N GLU A 558 -19.23 18.39 5.88
CA GLU A 558 -19.52 17.61 7.09
C GLU A 558 -19.10 16.15 6.95
N SER A 559 -19.22 15.55 5.76
CA SER A 559 -18.73 14.19 5.49
C SER A 559 -17.20 14.11 5.69
N ILE A 560 -16.45 15.09 5.20
CA ILE A 560 -14.99 15.14 5.41
C ILE A 560 -14.66 15.37 6.89
N GLN A 561 -15.38 16.29 7.55
CA GLN A 561 -15.21 16.56 8.98
C GLN A 561 -15.48 15.30 9.82
N ALA A 562 -16.47 14.48 9.44
CA ALA A 562 -16.76 13.23 10.12
C ALA A 562 -15.63 12.20 10.00
N ILE A 563 -15.02 12.06 8.82
CA ILE A 563 -13.82 11.21 8.65
C ILE A 563 -12.67 11.72 9.52
N LEU A 564 -12.46 13.03 9.57
CA LEU A 564 -11.43 13.64 10.44
C LEU A 564 -11.71 13.39 11.92
N CYS A 565 -12.98 13.44 12.38
CA CYS A 565 -13.36 13.03 13.74
C CYS A 565 -12.98 11.57 14.02
N CYS A 566 -13.31 10.64 13.12
CA CYS A 566 -12.92 9.24 13.24
C CYS A 566 -11.40 9.04 13.26
N ALA A 567 -10.65 9.85 12.50
CA ALA A 567 -9.21 9.83 12.50
C ALA A 567 -8.64 10.32 13.84
N MET A 568 -9.21 11.38 14.41
CA MET A 568 -8.79 11.89 15.72
C MET A 568 -9.02 10.89 16.85
N TYR A 569 -10.09 10.10 16.77
CA TYR A 569 -10.33 8.97 17.67
C TYR A 569 -9.30 7.87 17.47
N SER A 570 -9.12 7.40 16.23
CA SER A 570 -8.25 6.26 15.91
C SER A 570 -6.75 6.53 16.20
N ILE A 571 -6.31 7.79 16.20
CA ILE A 571 -4.93 8.16 16.60
C ILE A 571 -4.69 8.00 18.11
N ARG A 572 -5.77 8.08 18.91
CA ARG A 572 -5.76 8.13 20.40
C ARG A 572 -6.39 6.90 21.03
N SER A 573 -6.78 5.91 20.24
CA SER A 573 -7.41 4.70 20.72
C SER A 573 -6.68 3.49 20.16
N PRO A 574 -6.55 2.41 20.94
CA PRO A 574 -6.15 1.13 20.41
C PRO A 574 -7.27 0.50 19.58
N ILE A 575 -8.50 1.05 19.58
CA ILE A 575 -9.65 0.57 18.79
C ILE A 575 -10.00 1.64 17.75
N GLY A 576 -10.27 1.25 16.51
CA GLY A 576 -10.61 2.19 15.43
C GLY A 576 -10.07 1.77 14.07
N VAL A 577 -10.51 2.51 13.04
CA VAL A 577 -10.12 2.30 11.64
C VAL A 577 -8.68 2.76 11.42
N SER A 578 -7.99 2.19 10.43
CA SER A 578 -6.63 2.59 10.09
C SER A 578 -6.53 4.10 9.79
N VAL A 579 -5.66 4.80 10.54
CA VAL A 579 -5.45 6.25 10.38
C VAL A 579 -4.98 6.59 8.96
N TRP A 580 -4.18 5.73 8.33
CA TRP A 580 -3.77 5.88 6.92
C TRP A 580 -4.96 5.85 5.96
N MET A 581 -5.91 4.93 6.19
CA MET A 581 -7.11 4.83 5.36
C MET A 581 -7.98 6.08 5.52
N LEU A 582 -8.22 6.49 6.77
CA LEU A 582 -9.02 7.68 7.07
C LEU A 582 -8.36 8.97 6.53
N SER A 583 -7.03 9.12 6.66
CA SER A 583 -6.31 10.28 6.12
C SER A 583 -6.40 10.33 4.60
N GLY A 584 -6.21 9.20 3.92
CA GLY A 584 -6.34 9.10 2.46
C GLY A 584 -7.77 9.32 1.98
N LEU A 585 -8.78 8.85 2.72
CA LEU A 585 -10.19 9.08 2.40
C LEU A 585 -10.57 10.57 2.54
N ALA A 586 -10.22 11.20 3.67
CA ALA A 586 -10.47 12.62 3.90
C ALA A 586 -9.82 13.51 2.84
N LEU A 587 -8.54 13.24 2.51
CA LEU A 587 -7.83 13.98 1.48
C LEU A 587 -8.47 13.79 0.10
N ARG A 588 -8.79 12.56 -0.31
CA ARG A 588 -9.44 12.30 -1.62
C ARG A 588 -10.80 12.99 -1.76
N GLN A 589 -11.63 12.99 -0.71
CA GLN A 589 -12.87 13.76 -0.71
C GLN A 589 -12.63 15.28 -0.79
N CYS A 590 -11.55 15.79 -0.17
CA CYS A 590 -11.16 17.18 -0.37
C CYS A 590 -10.78 17.47 -1.84
N LEU A 591 -10.18 16.51 -2.54
CA LEU A 591 -9.87 16.65 -3.95
C LEU A 591 -11.13 16.63 -4.82
N GLU A 592 -12.04 15.70 -4.55
CA GLU A 592 -13.33 15.56 -5.22
C GLU A 592 -14.17 16.84 -5.13
N LEU A 593 -14.29 17.42 -3.92
CA LEU A 593 -15.00 18.69 -3.70
C LEU A 593 -14.21 19.94 -4.14
N GLY A 594 -13.02 19.75 -4.73
CA GLY A 594 -12.15 20.81 -5.23
C GLY A 594 -11.60 21.73 -4.13
N LEU A 595 -11.46 21.27 -2.88
CA LEU A 595 -10.99 22.09 -1.76
C LEU A 595 -9.52 22.52 -1.88
N HIS A 596 -8.74 21.80 -2.69
CA HIS A 596 -7.33 22.08 -2.99
C HIS A 596 -7.13 23.17 -4.06
N ARG A 597 -8.22 23.61 -4.73
CA ARG A 597 -8.15 24.51 -5.88
C ARG A 597 -8.55 25.94 -5.57
N LYS A 598 -8.02 26.88 -6.35
CA LYS A 598 -8.55 28.25 -6.42
C LYS A 598 -9.96 28.22 -7.00
N ILE A 599 -10.93 28.71 -6.23
CA ILE A 599 -12.32 28.85 -6.69
C ILE A 599 -12.53 30.28 -7.23
N ARG A 600 -13.20 30.42 -8.39
CA ARG A 600 -13.64 31.73 -8.92
C ARG A 600 -15.03 32.07 -8.34
N TRP A 601 -15.03 32.87 -7.28
CA TRP A 601 -16.15 33.07 -6.33
C TRP A 601 -17.32 33.96 -6.81
N SER A 602 -17.48 34.24 -8.10
CA SER A 602 -18.58 35.10 -8.59
C SER A 602 -19.99 34.55 -8.32
N LYS A 603 -20.12 33.27 -7.90
CA LYS A 603 -21.39 32.58 -7.57
C LYS A 603 -21.66 32.31 -6.07
N ILE A 604 -20.67 32.37 -5.18
CA ILE A 604 -20.84 32.09 -3.73
C ILE A 604 -20.67 33.41 -2.97
N LYS A 605 -21.73 34.23 -2.95
CA LYS A 605 -21.63 35.66 -2.63
C LYS A 605 -21.80 36.05 -1.15
N SER A 606 -21.83 35.15 -0.17
CA SER A 606 -22.33 35.59 1.15
C SER A 606 -21.92 34.84 2.42
N ASP A 607 -21.09 33.79 2.39
CA ASP A 607 -20.76 33.03 3.62
C ASP A 607 -19.25 32.84 3.81
N HIS A 608 -18.64 33.79 4.53
CA HIS A 608 -17.21 33.79 4.84
C HIS A 608 -16.80 32.63 5.76
N LEU A 609 -17.70 32.17 6.63
CA LEU A 609 -17.45 31.05 7.53
C LEU A 609 -17.28 29.75 6.75
N LYS A 610 -18.18 29.47 5.79
CA LYS A 610 -18.05 28.27 4.93
C LYS A 610 -16.78 28.26 4.10
N VAL A 611 -16.37 29.42 3.57
CA VAL A 611 -15.10 29.57 2.83
C VAL A 611 -13.91 29.19 3.72
N GLU A 612 -13.92 29.69 4.94
CA GLU A 612 -12.84 29.46 5.89
C GLU A 612 -12.81 27.99 6.37
N LEU A 613 -13.96 27.40 6.66
CA LEU A 613 -14.07 25.98 7.01
C LEU A 613 -13.58 25.05 5.89
N ARG A 614 -13.86 25.35 4.62
CA ARG A 614 -13.31 24.59 3.47
C ARG A 614 -11.78 24.60 3.47
N LYS A 615 -11.16 25.76 3.72
CA LYS A 615 -9.69 25.88 3.82
C LYS A 615 -9.15 25.08 5.00
N ARG A 616 -9.78 25.22 6.17
CA ARG A 616 -9.36 24.52 7.40
C ARG A 616 -9.46 23.01 7.25
N VAL A 617 -10.56 22.50 6.69
CA VAL A 617 -10.75 21.07 6.42
C VAL A 617 -9.68 20.54 5.47
N PHE A 618 -9.43 21.21 4.34
CA PHE A 618 -8.35 20.81 3.42
C PHE A 618 -6.99 20.75 4.12
N TRP A 619 -6.61 21.82 4.82
CA TRP A 619 -5.30 21.90 5.45
C TRP A 619 -5.14 20.94 6.65
N CYS A 620 -6.22 20.61 7.35
CA CYS A 620 -6.22 19.55 8.36
C CYS A 620 -6.03 18.16 7.73
N SER A 621 -6.73 17.87 6.63
CA SER A 621 -6.55 16.63 5.85
C SER A 621 -5.12 16.51 5.31
N TYR A 622 -4.57 17.60 4.77
CA TYR A 622 -3.18 17.68 4.30
C TYR A 622 -2.19 17.43 5.45
N ASN A 623 -2.36 18.09 6.60
CA ASN A 623 -1.48 17.90 7.77
C ASN A 623 -1.49 16.44 8.23
N LEU A 624 -2.67 15.83 8.32
CA LEU A 624 -2.83 14.44 8.71
C LEU A 624 -2.20 13.48 7.70
N ASP A 625 -2.48 13.65 6.40
CA ASP A 625 -1.89 12.84 5.32
C ASP A 625 -0.36 12.87 5.39
N ARG A 626 0.23 14.08 5.45
CA ARG A 626 1.69 14.25 5.55
C ARG A 626 2.27 13.58 6.78
N ALA A 627 1.63 13.75 7.94
CA ALA A 627 2.10 13.16 9.19
C ALA A 627 2.13 11.62 9.10
N VAL A 628 1.08 11.00 8.57
CA VAL A 628 0.97 9.53 8.47
C VAL A 628 1.86 8.98 7.36
N ALA A 629 1.83 9.57 6.16
CA ALA A 629 2.62 9.16 5.01
C ALA A 629 4.12 9.14 5.33
N ILE A 630 4.63 10.22 5.93
CA ILE A 630 6.05 10.38 6.24
C ILE A 630 6.49 9.39 7.33
N THR A 631 5.64 9.19 8.34
CA THR A 631 5.86 8.22 9.42
C THR A 631 5.97 6.79 8.87
N LEU A 632 5.12 6.42 7.93
CA LEU A 632 5.11 5.09 7.30
C LEU A 632 6.06 4.96 6.11
N GLY A 633 6.70 6.06 5.70
CA GLY A 633 7.48 6.12 4.47
C GLY A 633 6.70 5.81 3.21
N ARG A 634 5.40 6.13 3.21
CA ARG A 634 4.52 6.01 2.05
C ARG A 634 4.53 7.31 1.24
N PRO A 635 4.23 7.25 -0.07
CA PRO A 635 4.00 8.45 -0.85
C PRO A 635 2.90 9.31 -0.20
N VAL A 636 3.05 10.62 -0.32
CA VAL A 636 2.05 11.57 0.18
C VAL A 636 0.89 11.71 -0.80
N GLY A 637 -0.31 12.01 -0.33
CA GLY A 637 -1.54 11.89 -1.14
C GLY A 637 -1.80 13.01 -2.17
N ILE A 638 -1.07 14.12 -2.11
CA ILE A 638 -1.11 15.21 -3.11
C ILE A 638 0.27 15.88 -3.18
N ALA A 639 0.78 16.28 -4.34
CA ALA A 639 2.03 17.03 -4.42
C ALA A 639 1.81 18.53 -4.11
N ASP A 640 2.79 19.20 -3.49
CA ASP A 640 2.62 20.61 -3.10
C ASP A 640 2.38 21.55 -4.29
N HIS A 641 2.87 21.19 -5.49
CA HIS A 641 2.67 21.98 -6.71
C HIS A 641 1.25 21.88 -7.31
N ASP A 642 0.45 20.91 -6.86
CA ASP A 642 -0.95 20.74 -7.28
C ASP A 642 -1.92 21.57 -6.42
N ILE A 643 -1.41 22.31 -5.44
CA ILE A 643 -2.20 23.05 -4.45
C ILE A 643 -2.18 24.55 -4.78
N ASP A 644 -3.32 25.08 -5.21
CA ASP A 644 -3.52 26.52 -5.47
C ASP A 644 -4.70 27.09 -4.66
N VAL A 645 -4.90 26.61 -3.43
CA VAL A 645 -5.93 27.09 -2.48
C VAL A 645 -5.80 28.61 -2.28
N GLU A 646 -6.50 29.39 -3.09
CA GLU A 646 -6.49 30.85 -3.03
C GLU A 646 -7.91 31.39 -2.82
N VAL A 647 -8.02 32.40 -1.95
CA VAL A 647 -9.27 33.13 -1.71
C VAL A 647 -9.07 34.59 -2.09
N ARG A 648 -9.87 35.05 -3.06
CA ARG A 648 -9.99 36.45 -3.44
C ARG A 648 -11.25 37.00 -2.78
N TYR A 649 -11.08 37.78 -1.71
CA TYR A 649 -12.19 38.55 -1.14
C TYR A 649 -12.42 39.78 -2.02
N GLU A 650 -13.41 39.73 -2.92
CA GLU A 650 -13.92 40.95 -3.55
C GLU A 650 -15.02 41.53 -2.65
N ALA A 651 -14.64 42.23 -1.58
CA ALA A 651 -15.57 43.01 -0.76
C ALA A 651 -15.43 44.51 -1.07
N PRO A 652 -16.53 45.31 -1.02
CA PRO A 652 -16.54 46.72 -1.43
C PRO A 652 -15.85 47.69 -0.47
N PHE A 653 -15.27 47.19 0.62
CA PHE A 653 -14.54 47.96 1.60
C PHE A 653 -13.14 47.35 1.72
N GLU A 654 -12.17 48.04 1.14
CA GLU A 654 -10.76 47.84 1.42
C GLU A 654 -10.53 47.99 2.92
N ALA A 655 -10.52 46.89 3.67
CA ALA A 655 -9.75 46.81 4.90
C ALA A 655 -8.27 46.73 4.45
N PRO A 656 -7.47 47.81 4.60
CA PRO A 656 -6.11 47.82 4.07
C PRO A 656 -5.30 46.78 4.85
N GLY A 657 -4.84 45.72 4.17
CA GLY A 657 -3.81 44.83 4.71
C GLY A 657 -4.14 43.34 4.87
N LEU A 658 -5.32 42.86 4.47
CA LEU A 658 -5.53 41.41 4.30
C LEU A 658 -4.85 40.96 2.99
N LYS A 659 -3.55 40.67 3.07
CA LYS A 659 -2.81 40.03 1.97
C LYS A 659 -3.47 38.69 1.65
N GLU A 660 -3.57 38.38 0.36
CA GLU A 660 -3.96 37.07 -0.15
C GLU A 660 -3.13 35.99 0.56
N SER A 661 -3.79 35.05 1.26
CA SER A 661 -3.13 33.97 2.00
C SER A 661 -3.72 32.63 1.58
N GLN A 662 -2.82 31.72 1.25
CA GLN A 662 -3.14 30.32 0.90
C GLN A 662 -3.54 29.50 2.15
N PHE A 663 -3.19 29.98 3.35
CA PHE A 663 -3.47 29.31 4.63
C PHE A 663 -4.79 29.77 5.27
N PRO A 664 -5.32 29.01 6.25
CA PRO A 664 -6.43 29.45 7.09
C PRO A 664 -6.15 30.82 7.74
N LEU A 665 -7.22 31.56 8.04
CA LEU A 665 -7.11 32.80 8.80
C LEU A 665 -6.68 32.48 10.24
N ASP A 666 -5.62 33.14 10.69
CA ASP A 666 -5.13 33.06 12.07
C ASP A 666 -6.01 33.94 12.97
N ILE A 667 -7.19 33.42 13.33
CA ILE A 667 -8.23 34.10 14.12
C ILE A 667 -8.97 33.08 14.99
N ASP A 668 -9.35 33.48 16.20
CA ASP A 668 -10.18 32.66 17.09
C ASP A 668 -11.59 32.46 16.52
N ASP A 669 -12.18 31.29 16.80
CA ASP A 669 -13.48 30.88 16.27
C ASP A 669 -14.59 31.85 16.67
N GLU A 670 -14.57 32.40 17.88
CA GLU A 670 -15.55 33.38 18.36
C GLU A 670 -15.59 34.67 17.50
N HIS A 671 -14.54 34.92 16.73
CA HIS A 671 -14.42 36.10 15.87
C HIS A 671 -14.66 35.80 14.39
N LEU A 672 -15.02 34.57 14.01
CA LEU A 672 -15.37 34.17 12.65
C LEU A 672 -16.89 34.03 12.48
N SER A 673 -17.46 34.67 11.46
CA SER A 673 -18.91 34.62 11.20
C SER A 673 -19.24 34.56 9.70
N PRO A 674 -20.47 34.19 9.31
CA PRO A 674 -20.88 34.16 7.90
C PRO A 674 -20.72 35.51 7.18
N THR A 675 -20.86 36.63 7.90
CA THR A 675 -20.69 37.98 7.34
C THR A 675 -19.23 38.43 7.25
N GLY A 676 -18.29 37.63 7.78
CA GLY A 676 -16.87 37.93 7.79
C GLY A 676 -16.23 37.85 9.19
N PRO A 677 -14.90 38.03 9.26
CA PRO A 677 -14.20 38.13 10.53
C PRO A 677 -14.55 39.44 11.24
N THR A 678 -14.85 39.37 12.54
CA THR A 678 -15.18 40.53 13.38
C THR A 678 -13.94 41.22 13.94
N GLN A 679 -12.79 40.54 13.92
CA GLN A 679 -11.48 41.08 14.26
C GLN A 679 -10.50 40.90 13.11
N LYS A 680 -9.42 41.68 13.12
CA LYS A 680 -8.34 41.54 12.16
C LYS A 680 -7.60 40.22 12.43
N PRO A 681 -7.43 39.32 11.45
CA PRO A 681 -6.62 38.13 11.61
C PRO A 681 -5.16 38.48 11.95
N ARG A 682 -4.51 37.62 12.73
CA ARG A 682 -3.11 37.73 13.08
C ARG A 682 -2.22 37.67 11.84
N THR A 683 -1.26 38.57 11.77
CA THR A 683 -0.35 38.73 10.62
C THR A 683 1.13 38.75 11.00
N SER A 684 1.45 38.88 12.28
CA SER A 684 2.83 38.99 12.78
C SER A 684 3.05 38.08 13.99
N THR A 685 4.29 37.61 14.18
CA THR A 685 4.69 36.81 15.34
C THR A 685 4.59 37.59 16.66
N ALA A 686 4.67 38.93 16.60
CA ALA A 686 4.54 39.82 17.76
C ALA A 686 3.09 40.02 18.25
N GLU A 687 2.09 39.63 17.46
CA GLU A 687 0.69 39.71 17.84
C GLU A 687 0.29 38.47 18.68
N PRO A 688 -0.64 38.60 19.65
CA PRO A 688 -1.08 37.50 20.49
C PRO A 688 -1.54 36.29 19.68
N VAL A 689 -1.14 35.10 20.11
CA VAL A 689 -1.49 33.85 19.45
C VAL A 689 -3.00 33.55 19.55
N THR A 690 -3.53 32.91 18.51
CA THR A 690 -4.91 32.42 18.46
C THR A 690 -4.92 30.90 18.65
N VAL A 691 -6.11 30.31 18.78
CA VAL A 691 -6.29 28.86 18.85
C VAL A 691 -5.77 28.13 17.60
N ILE A 692 -5.61 28.82 16.47
CA ILE A 692 -5.25 28.24 15.16
C ILE A 692 -3.79 28.48 14.78
N SER A 693 -3.11 29.42 15.45
CA SER A 693 -1.72 29.78 15.15
C SER A 693 -0.80 28.55 15.11
N SER A 694 -0.99 27.60 16.02
CA SER A 694 -0.18 26.36 16.07
C SER A 694 -0.44 25.43 14.88
N ALA A 695 -1.71 25.23 14.49
CA ALA A 695 -2.06 24.43 13.32
C ALA A 695 -1.42 24.99 12.05
N ILE A 696 -1.51 26.30 11.82
CA ILE A 696 -0.89 26.97 10.67
C ILE A 696 0.63 26.78 10.68
N HIS A 697 1.26 26.98 11.84
CA HIS A 697 2.70 26.79 11.98
C HIS A 697 3.13 25.34 11.71
N THR A 698 2.34 24.37 12.18
CA THR A 698 2.54 22.93 11.94
C THR A 698 2.39 22.56 10.46
N ILE A 699 1.39 23.12 9.76
CA ILE A 699 1.18 22.89 8.33
C ILE A 699 2.41 23.31 7.52
N ARG A 700 3.01 24.46 7.84
CA ARG A 700 4.25 24.93 7.20
C ARG A 700 5.40 23.95 7.41
N LEU A 701 5.53 23.38 8.61
CA LEU A 701 6.52 22.33 8.85
C LEU A 701 6.26 21.09 7.98
N ARG A 702 4.99 20.69 7.81
CA ARG A 702 4.64 19.53 6.97
C ARG A 702 5.01 19.71 5.50
N GLN A 703 4.94 20.93 4.98
CA GLN A 703 5.45 21.26 3.64
C GLN A 703 6.98 21.06 3.56
N ILE A 704 7.73 21.51 4.58
CA ILE A 704 9.18 21.25 4.66
C ILE A 704 9.44 19.73 4.72
N CYS A 705 8.68 18.99 5.54
CA CYS A 705 8.83 17.54 5.66
C CYS A 705 8.54 16.80 4.35
N GLY A 706 7.53 17.23 3.58
CA GLY A 706 7.22 16.66 2.26
C GLY A 706 8.33 16.90 1.24
N ARG A 707 8.97 18.09 1.26
CA ARG A 707 10.16 18.39 0.45
C ARG A 707 11.38 17.58 0.89
N ILE A 708 11.59 17.39 2.19
CA ILE A 708 12.63 16.48 2.72
C ILE A 708 12.37 15.06 2.21
N GLN A 709 11.14 14.56 2.32
CA GLN A 709 10.80 13.21 1.88
C GLN A 709 11.12 13.00 0.39
N SER A 710 10.68 13.91 -0.47
CA SER A 710 10.90 13.81 -1.93
C SER A 710 12.36 14.03 -2.33
N SER A 711 13.14 14.82 -1.59
CA SER A 711 14.52 15.16 -1.93
C SER A 711 15.57 14.24 -1.31
N VAL A 712 15.31 13.70 -0.12
CA VAL A 712 16.29 12.94 0.69
C VAL A 712 16.06 11.43 0.62
N TYR A 713 14.82 11.00 0.40
CA TYR A 713 14.46 9.59 0.33
C TYR A 713 14.15 9.22 -1.12
N PRO A 714 15.10 8.63 -1.86
CA PRO A 714 14.91 8.36 -3.29
C PRO A 714 13.75 7.41 -3.50
N GLN A 715 12.88 7.74 -4.45
CA GLN A 715 11.89 6.80 -4.98
C GLN A 715 12.63 5.67 -5.70
N VAL A 716 12.20 4.43 -5.51
CA VAL A 716 12.85 3.22 -6.05
C VAL A 716 13.12 3.39 -7.55
N GLY A 717 14.39 3.61 -7.91
CA GLY A 717 14.82 3.76 -9.31
C GLY A 717 15.38 5.13 -9.70
N ALA A 718 15.30 6.14 -8.84
CA ALA A 718 16.14 7.33 -8.98
C ALA A 718 17.61 6.92 -8.79
N GLU A 719 18.50 7.26 -9.72
CA GLU A 719 19.93 7.26 -9.42
C GLU A 719 20.10 8.10 -8.16
N ALA A 720 20.86 7.62 -7.19
CA ALA A 720 21.25 8.43 -6.06
C ALA A 720 22.06 9.60 -6.62
N THR A 721 21.39 10.68 -6.98
CA THR A 721 22.02 12.00 -7.05
C THR A 721 22.70 12.10 -5.72
N VAL A 722 24.03 12.16 -5.76
CA VAL A 722 24.84 12.48 -4.59
C VAL A 722 24.20 13.72 -4.00
N SER A 723 23.43 13.54 -2.92
CA SER A 723 22.74 14.64 -2.29
C SER A 723 23.85 15.55 -1.79
N SER A 724 24.01 16.70 -2.45
CA SER A 724 25.04 17.65 -2.10
C SER A 724 24.81 18.02 -0.64
N LEU A 725 25.89 18.12 0.14
CA LEU A 725 25.83 18.52 1.55
C LEU A 725 24.97 19.81 1.74
N GLU A 726 24.96 20.65 0.70
CA GLU A 726 24.15 21.85 0.53
C GLU A 726 22.63 21.62 0.69
N ILE A 727 22.06 20.50 0.21
CA ILE A 727 20.62 20.20 0.37
C ILE A 727 20.28 20.01 1.85
N TYR A 728 21.11 19.26 2.58
CA TYR A 728 20.93 19.03 4.02
C TYR A 728 21.08 20.34 4.82
N GLU A 729 22.09 21.15 4.49
CA GLU A 729 22.31 22.45 5.11
C GLU A 729 21.19 23.45 4.80
N SER A 730 20.61 23.39 3.60
CA SER A 730 19.45 24.21 3.21
C SER A 730 18.23 23.84 4.06
N PHE A 731 17.85 22.55 4.09
CA PHE A 731 16.71 22.13 4.90
C PHE A 731 16.92 22.36 6.39
N LYS A 732 18.14 22.19 6.89
CA LYS A 732 18.46 22.51 8.29
C LYS A 732 18.21 23.99 8.59
N ARG A 733 18.66 24.90 7.73
CA ARG A 733 18.39 26.35 7.87
C ARG A 733 16.89 26.63 7.85
N GLU A 734 16.16 26.08 6.88
CA GLU A 734 14.69 26.25 6.81
C GLU A 734 13.97 25.73 8.07
N LEU A 735 14.43 24.62 8.66
CA LEU A 735 13.90 24.10 9.92
C LEU A 735 14.24 25.01 11.11
N SER A 736 15.44 25.60 11.15
CA SER A 736 15.83 26.57 12.18
C SER A 736 15.01 27.85 12.07
N ASP A 737 14.85 28.41 10.86
CA ASP A 737 14.01 29.58 10.59
C ASP A 737 12.55 29.32 10.97
N TRP A 738 12.06 28.11 10.70
CA TRP A 738 10.74 27.68 11.16
C TRP A 738 10.64 27.70 12.69
N LEU A 739 11.59 27.09 13.41
CA LEU A 739 11.58 27.07 14.87
C LEU A 739 11.71 28.47 15.48
N GLU A 740 12.52 29.35 14.89
CA GLU A 740 12.69 30.75 15.34
C GLU A 740 11.43 31.59 15.11
N SER A 741 10.62 31.25 14.11
CA SER A 741 9.34 31.90 13.82
C SER A 741 8.15 31.30 14.58
N SER A 742 8.41 30.47 15.60
CA SER A 742 7.36 29.84 16.39
C SER A 742 6.50 30.88 17.12
N PRO A 743 5.17 30.66 17.20
CA PRO A 743 4.29 31.56 17.95
C PRO A 743 4.52 31.39 19.47
N GLU A 744 4.92 32.48 20.16
CA GLU A 744 5.13 32.47 21.61
C GLU A 744 3.81 32.55 22.39
N GLN A 745 3.54 31.55 23.24
CA GLN A 745 2.40 31.57 24.17
C GLN A 745 2.79 32.33 25.46
N SER A 746 2.04 33.39 25.81
CA SER A 746 2.21 34.07 27.10
C SER A 746 1.88 33.13 28.27
N THR A 747 2.76 33.01 29.26
CA THR A 747 2.58 32.13 30.44
C THR A 747 1.45 32.55 31.39
N SER A 748 0.70 33.63 31.11
CA SER A 748 -0.24 34.26 32.04
C SER A 748 -1.68 33.72 32.06
N ASN A 749 -2.12 32.93 31.07
CA ASN A 749 -3.50 32.44 30.99
C ASN A 749 -3.61 30.95 31.37
N ARG A 750 -4.45 30.63 32.36
CA ARG A 750 -4.72 29.25 32.83
C ARG A 750 -5.36 28.33 31.78
N LEU A 751 -5.77 28.85 30.63
CA LEU A 751 -6.21 28.09 29.45
C LEU A 751 -5.03 27.44 28.67
N ASN A 752 -3.78 27.72 29.07
CA ASN A 752 -2.54 27.34 28.37
C ASN A 752 -1.97 25.96 28.72
N ASN A 753 -2.78 25.00 29.21
CA ASN A 753 -2.24 23.67 29.54
C ASN A 753 -2.04 22.77 28.31
N ASN A 754 -2.42 23.21 27.11
CA ASN A 754 -2.21 22.46 25.88
C ASN A 754 -0.71 22.41 25.52
N ALA A 755 -0.14 21.21 25.37
CA ALA A 755 1.23 21.05 24.87
C ALA A 755 1.40 21.55 23.45
N PHE A 756 0.38 21.41 22.61
CA PHE A 756 0.45 21.51 21.16
C PHE A 756 0.56 22.93 20.58
N GLY A 757 0.86 23.94 21.39
CA GLY A 757 1.30 25.27 20.92
C GLY A 757 2.44 25.84 21.78
N SER A 758 3.06 24.99 22.60
CA SER A 758 4.16 25.34 23.48
C SER A 758 5.50 25.33 22.73
N GLN A 759 6.49 26.03 23.27
CA GLN A 759 7.83 26.03 22.69
C GLN A 759 8.48 24.65 22.79
N GLU A 760 8.17 23.89 23.84
CA GLU A 760 8.59 22.51 24.00
C GLU A 760 8.08 21.64 22.84
N TRP A 761 6.83 21.83 22.42
CA TRP A 761 6.25 21.08 21.30
C TRP A 761 6.88 21.43 19.96
N PHE A 762 7.10 22.72 19.66
CA PHE A 762 7.77 23.10 18.43
C PHE A 762 9.22 22.63 18.38
N SER A 763 9.93 22.68 19.52
CA SER A 763 11.27 22.10 19.67
C SER A 763 11.27 20.59 19.41
N LEU A 764 10.28 19.87 19.94
CA LEU A 764 10.11 18.44 19.70
C LEU A 764 9.92 18.13 18.21
N MET A 765 9.04 18.87 17.53
CA MET A 765 8.79 18.71 16.10
C MET A 765 10.03 19.04 15.25
N TYR A 766 10.79 20.07 15.62
CA TYR A 766 12.07 20.39 14.99
C TYR A 766 13.04 19.21 15.07
N HIS A 767 13.26 18.67 16.27
CA HIS A 767 14.18 17.54 16.46
C HIS A 767 13.71 16.28 15.73
N GLN A 768 12.40 16.02 15.67
CA GLN A 768 11.83 14.95 14.84
C GLN A 768 12.19 15.13 13.36
N CYS A 769 12.13 16.37 12.84
CA CYS A 769 12.47 16.69 11.46
C CYS A 769 13.98 16.58 11.20
N ILE A 770 14.82 16.93 12.16
CA ILE A 770 16.28 16.71 12.07
C ILE A 770 16.59 15.21 11.96
N LEU A 771 15.93 14.36 12.77
CA LEU A 771 16.09 12.91 12.63
C LEU A 771 15.56 12.41 11.29
N LEU A 772 14.42 12.92 10.80
CA LEU A 772 13.93 12.61 9.45
C LEU A 772 14.92 13.05 8.37
N LEU A 773 15.56 14.21 8.49
CA LEU A 773 16.51 14.71 7.51
C LEU A 773 17.75 13.80 7.44
N TYR A 774 18.32 13.41 8.58
CA TYR A 774 19.62 12.72 8.61
C TYR A 774 19.57 11.19 8.64
N ARG A 775 18.41 10.58 8.90
CA ARG A 775 18.27 9.11 9.03
C ARG A 775 18.82 8.34 7.82
N HIS A 776 18.57 8.80 6.60
CA HIS A 776 19.11 8.17 5.40
C HIS A 776 20.66 8.11 5.41
N ARG A 777 21.33 9.18 5.86
CA ARG A 777 22.79 9.25 5.94
C ARG A 777 23.37 8.40 7.07
N LEU A 778 22.66 8.30 8.20
CA LEU A 778 23.04 7.40 9.30
C LEU A 778 23.09 5.93 8.86
N VAL A 779 22.25 5.55 7.89
CA VAL A 779 22.20 4.21 7.30
C VAL A 779 23.31 4.03 6.25
N GLN A 780 23.54 5.02 5.38
CA GLN A 780 24.55 4.92 4.31
C GLN A 780 26.00 4.90 4.81
N HIS A 781 26.35 5.68 5.84
CA HIS A 781 27.73 5.86 6.30
C HIS A 781 28.12 4.95 7.48
N ARG A 782 27.60 3.71 7.52
CA ARG A 782 27.82 2.78 8.63
C ARG A 782 29.33 2.54 8.88
N GLY A 783 29.84 3.03 10.02
CA GLY A 783 31.22 2.79 10.47
C GLY A 783 32.26 3.75 9.90
N ASP A 784 31.85 4.80 9.19
CA ASP A 784 32.77 5.82 8.66
C ASP A 784 33.12 6.86 9.74
N LYS A 785 34.41 6.94 10.09
CA LYS A 785 34.95 7.87 11.10
C LYS A 785 34.95 9.33 10.63
N SER A 786 34.76 9.60 9.34
CA SER A 786 34.79 10.96 8.76
C SER A 786 33.56 11.81 9.08
N HIS A 787 32.48 11.21 9.60
CA HIS A 787 31.17 11.85 9.82
C HIS A 787 30.78 12.00 11.30
N SER A 788 31.74 12.22 12.20
CA SER A 788 31.49 12.37 13.65
C SER A 788 30.46 13.45 14.01
N SER A 789 30.45 14.59 13.30
CA SER A 789 29.49 15.69 13.54
C SER A 789 28.03 15.29 13.29
N LEU A 790 27.77 14.41 12.31
CA LEU A 790 26.44 13.91 11.99
C LEU A 790 25.87 13.07 13.13
N TYR A 791 26.67 12.15 13.67
CA TYR A 791 26.27 11.29 14.79
C TYR A 791 26.01 12.11 16.05
N MET A 792 26.84 13.11 16.33
CA MET A 792 26.64 14.04 17.45
C MET A 792 25.33 14.82 17.33
N GLU A 793 25.01 15.34 16.15
CA GLU A 793 23.77 16.09 15.93
C GLU A 793 22.51 15.21 16.06
N CYS A 794 22.57 13.99 15.52
CA CYS A 794 21.48 13.03 15.68
C CYS A 794 21.33 12.58 17.14
N ALA A 795 22.42 12.37 17.87
CA ALA A 795 22.39 12.04 19.29
C ALA A 795 21.77 13.17 20.13
N HIS A 796 22.15 14.42 19.86
CA HIS A 796 21.57 15.58 20.53
C HIS A 796 20.05 15.70 20.26
N SER A 797 19.63 15.57 18.99
CA SER A 797 18.20 15.65 18.65
C SER A 797 17.40 14.50 19.25
N ALA A 798 17.95 13.30 19.25
CA ALA A 798 17.33 12.13 19.87
C ALA A 798 17.20 12.29 21.39
N GLN A 799 18.23 12.81 22.07
CA GLN A 799 18.17 13.17 23.49
C GLN A 799 17.05 14.19 23.76
N SER A 800 16.99 15.28 22.97
CA SER A 800 15.97 16.31 23.15
C SER A 800 14.56 15.71 23.05
N ILE A 801 14.31 14.83 22.07
CA ILE A 801 13.03 14.13 21.93
C ILE A 801 12.67 13.37 23.21
N CYS A 802 13.56 12.50 23.70
CA CYS A 802 13.33 11.69 24.89
C CYS A 802 13.06 12.53 26.15
N MET A 803 13.85 13.59 26.35
CA MET A 803 13.72 14.49 27.51
C MET A 803 12.44 15.33 27.46
N THR A 804 12.13 15.89 26.29
CA THR A 804 10.95 16.74 26.11
C THR A 804 9.66 15.92 26.25
N TYR A 805 9.59 14.71 25.69
CA TYR A 805 8.45 13.82 25.93
C TYR A 805 8.27 13.51 27.42
N ARG A 806 9.36 13.20 28.14
CA ARG A 806 9.30 12.99 29.59
C ARG A 806 8.70 14.19 30.32
N GLN A 807 9.14 15.41 30.00
CA GLN A 807 8.61 16.63 30.60
C GLN A 807 7.11 16.82 30.31
N LEU A 808 6.69 16.62 29.05
CA LEU A 808 5.30 16.79 28.63
C LEU A 808 4.36 15.73 29.26
N TYR A 809 4.84 14.50 29.42
CA TYR A 809 4.07 13.42 30.05
C TYR A 809 3.97 13.58 31.57
N ILE A 810 5.06 13.94 32.26
CA ILE A 810 5.00 14.20 33.73
C ILE A 810 4.07 15.38 34.03
N SER A 811 4.11 16.42 33.21
CA SER A 811 3.23 17.58 33.38
C SER A 811 1.77 17.30 32.98
N GLN A 812 1.45 16.08 32.52
CA GLN A 812 0.13 15.67 32.03
C GLN A 812 -0.41 16.60 30.93
N ARG A 813 0.49 17.17 30.12
CA ARG A 813 0.14 18.09 29.02
C ARG A 813 -0.01 17.39 27.69
N LEU A 814 0.44 16.13 27.58
CA LEU A 814 0.33 15.31 26.39
C LEU A 814 -0.51 14.08 26.66
N ASN A 815 -1.37 13.75 25.70
CA ASN A 815 -2.14 12.52 25.68
C ASN A 815 -1.49 11.48 24.76
N ASP A 816 -1.80 10.21 25.02
CA ASP A 816 -1.29 9.09 24.25
C ASP A 816 -1.76 9.15 22.81
N THR A 817 -0.79 9.12 21.90
CA THR A 817 -1.03 9.03 20.46
C THR A 817 -0.08 7.99 19.86
N TRP A 818 -0.54 7.26 18.85
CA TRP A 818 0.34 6.37 18.08
C TRP A 818 1.56 7.11 17.50
N GLY A 819 1.40 8.38 17.13
CA GLY A 819 2.49 9.25 16.70
C GLY A 819 3.54 9.48 17.79
N ALA A 820 3.11 9.78 19.03
CA ALA A 820 4.03 10.00 20.16
C ALA A 820 4.85 8.76 20.49
N LEU A 821 4.21 7.58 20.53
CA LEU A 821 4.88 6.29 20.71
C LEU A 821 6.00 6.10 19.68
N HIS A 822 5.66 6.28 18.42
CA HIS A 822 6.60 6.08 17.31
C HIS A 822 7.79 7.04 17.39
N VAL A 823 7.55 8.33 17.60
CA VAL A 823 8.61 9.35 17.66
C VAL A 823 9.52 9.11 18.87
N LEU A 824 8.95 8.79 20.03
CA LEU A 824 9.71 8.51 21.25
C LEU A 824 10.60 7.27 21.09
N PHE A 825 10.02 6.14 20.64
CA PHE A 825 10.77 4.90 20.45
C PHE A 825 11.88 5.08 19.41
N LEU A 826 11.57 5.71 18.27
CA LEU A 826 12.56 5.96 17.23
C LEU A 826 13.65 6.93 17.68
N GLY A 827 13.30 7.96 18.45
CA GLY A 827 14.26 8.87 19.08
C GLY A 827 15.21 8.10 19.99
N GLY A 828 14.67 7.32 20.93
CA GLY A 828 15.46 6.50 21.85
C GLY A 828 16.41 5.56 21.11
N VAL A 829 15.93 4.80 20.14
CA VAL A 829 16.80 3.85 19.42
C VAL A 829 17.83 4.56 18.54
N THR A 830 17.50 5.72 17.98
CA THR A 830 18.48 6.55 17.25
C THR A 830 19.61 7.01 18.19
N PHE A 831 19.30 7.38 19.43
CA PHE A 831 20.29 7.73 20.44
C PHE A 831 21.25 6.56 20.74
N LEU A 832 20.70 5.36 20.98
CA LEU A 832 21.50 4.15 21.20
C LEU A 832 22.38 3.82 19.99
N TYR A 833 21.84 3.94 18.77
CA TYR A 833 22.58 3.71 17.55
C TYR A 833 23.78 4.67 17.37
N CYS A 834 23.61 5.96 17.71
CA CYS A 834 24.71 6.91 17.68
C CYS A 834 25.81 6.54 18.67
N LEU A 835 25.47 6.04 19.87
CA LEU A 835 26.44 5.53 20.85
C LEU A 835 27.18 4.30 20.32
N TRP A 836 26.50 3.37 19.67
CA TRP A 836 27.14 2.17 19.11
C TRP A 836 28.08 2.51 17.94
N SER A 837 27.73 3.52 17.14
CA SER A 837 28.39 3.79 15.87
C SER A 837 29.54 4.80 15.96
N SER A 838 29.52 5.73 16.93
CA SER A 838 30.53 6.78 17.07
C SER A 838 31.27 6.69 18.41
N HIS A 839 32.60 6.82 18.37
CA HIS A 839 33.40 6.91 19.58
C HIS A 839 33.27 8.30 20.23
N GLU A 840 33.19 9.34 19.42
CA GLU A 840 33.08 10.72 19.85
C GLU A 840 31.80 10.95 20.66
N VAL A 841 30.67 10.41 20.20
CA VAL A 841 29.40 10.42 20.95
C VAL A 841 29.58 9.73 22.31
N ARG A 842 30.21 8.55 22.35
CA ARG A 842 30.46 7.83 23.63
C ARG A 842 31.35 8.60 24.58
N THR A 843 32.33 9.35 24.07
CA THR A 843 33.19 10.18 24.92
C THR A 843 32.52 11.48 25.38
N ALA A 844 31.60 12.03 24.57
CA ALA A 844 30.88 13.25 24.90
C ALA A 844 29.77 13.03 25.95
N TYR A 845 29.16 11.84 25.94
CA TYR A 845 28.08 11.47 26.85
C TYR A 845 28.59 10.69 28.05
N ARG A 846 28.45 11.28 29.25
CA ARG A 846 28.75 10.57 30.50
C ARG A 846 27.71 9.48 30.77
N GLN A 847 28.13 8.40 31.44
CA GLN A 847 27.28 7.26 31.76
C GLN A 847 25.99 7.66 32.53
N ASP A 848 26.09 8.60 33.46
CA ASP A 848 24.94 9.11 34.23
C ASP A 848 23.88 9.76 33.32
N LYS A 849 24.31 10.51 32.31
CA LYS A 849 23.41 11.11 31.33
C LYS A 849 22.79 10.07 30.40
N VAL A 850 23.57 9.09 29.94
CA VAL A 850 23.06 8.01 29.09
C VAL A 850 21.97 7.23 29.82
N SER A 851 22.21 6.87 31.09
CA SER A 851 21.25 6.18 31.95
C SER A 851 19.98 7.02 32.12
N ALA A 852 20.10 8.30 32.46
CA ALA A 852 18.96 9.20 32.61
C ALA A 852 18.09 9.30 31.33
N ILE A 853 18.72 9.34 30.14
CA ILE A 853 18.01 9.38 28.86
C ILE A 853 17.24 8.09 28.60
N CYS A 854 17.88 6.95 28.85
CA CYS A 854 17.25 5.65 28.68
C CYS A 854 16.07 5.49 29.63
N THR A 855 16.27 5.74 30.94
CA THR A 855 15.22 5.67 31.95
C THR A 855 14.05 6.60 31.61
N SER A 856 14.34 7.82 31.12
CA SER A 856 13.28 8.76 30.72
C SER A 856 12.41 8.20 29.60
N THR A 857 13.03 7.54 28.61
CA THR A 857 12.31 6.90 27.50
C THR A 857 11.47 5.72 27.99
N ILE A 858 12.05 4.86 28.85
CA ILE A 858 11.38 3.71 29.44
C ILE A 858 10.17 4.13 30.28
N VAL A 859 10.34 5.16 31.13
CA VAL A 859 9.27 5.69 31.99
C VAL A 859 8.09 6.17 31.15
N VAL A 860 8.33 6.93 30.07
CA VAL A 860 7.23 7.40 29.22
C VAL A 860 6.57 6.22 28.51
N LEU A 861 7.34 5.28 27.95
CA LEU A 861 6.77 4.08 27.34
C LEU A 861 5.95 3.24 28.34
N ALA A 862 6.36 3.19 29.61
CA ALA A 862 5.61 2.54 30.67
C ALA A 862 4.28 3.27 30.98
N ILE A 863 4.29 4.59 31.08
CA ILE A 863 3.06 5.40 31.23
C ILE A 863 2.09 5.16 30.07
N MET A 864 2.60 5.10 28.83
CA MET A 864 1.78 4.78 27.66
C MET A 864 1.22 3.36 27.73
N ALA A 865 2.01 2.39 28.21
CA ALA A 865 1.64 0.99 28.33
C ALA A 865 0.55 0.72 29.39
N GLU A 866 0.49 1.52 30.46
CA GLU A 866 -0.59 1.44 31.46
C GLU A 866 -1.97 1.68 30.85
N ARG A 867 -2.03 2.53 29.81
CA ARG A 867 -3.28 2.86 29.10
C ARG A 867 -3.50 1.96 27.90
N TRP A 868 -2.43 1.62 27.18
CA TRP A 868 -2.47 0.79 25.98
C TRP A 868 -1.50 -0.38 26.12
N THR A 869 -2.01 -1.54 26.49
CA THR A 869 -1.21 -2.76 26.64
C THR A 869 -0.41 -3.13 25.38
N ALA A 870 -0.89 -2.73 24.20
CA ALA A 870 -0.17 -2.89 22.93
C ALA A 870 1.19 -2.16 22.87
N VAL A 871 1.47 -1.23 23.80
CA VAL A 871 2.75 -0.50 23.90
C VAL A 871 3.81 -1.27 24.70
N GLU A 872 3.41 -2.21 25.57
CA GLU A 872 4.35 -2.96 26.43
C GLU A 872 5.56 -3.52 25.67
N PRO A 873 5.40 -4.10 24.47
CA PRO A 873 6.56 -4.68 23.81
C PRO A 873 7.56 -3.64 23.28
N TYR A 874 7.14 -2.39 23.03
CA TYR A 874 8.06 -1.30 22.70
C TYR A 874 8.89 -0.89 23.91
N ARG A 875 8.26 -0.80 25.09
CA ARG A 875 8.94 -0.54 26.37
C ARG A 875 10.01 -1.60 26.61
N ASP A 876 9.61 -2.87 26.54
CA ASP A 876 10.48 -4.00 26.88
C ASP A 876 11.64 -4.16 25.88
N ALA A 877 11.37 -3.99 24.58
CA ALA A 877 12.41 -4.01 23.56
C ALA A 877 13.42 -2.87 23.77
N PHE A 878 12.95 -1.67 24.07
CA PHE A 878 13.83 -0.53 24.33
C PHE A 878 14.64 -0.70 25.62
N ASP A 879 14.03 -1.20 26.69
CA ASP A 879 14.70 -1.45 27.98
C ASP A 879 15.84 -2.47 27.82
N MET A 880 15.61 -3.55 27.06
CA MET A 880 16.66 -4.54 26.81
C MET A 880 17.81 -3.97 25.98
N LEU A 881 17.52 -3.19 24.93
CA LEU A 881 18.54 -2.52 24.12
C LEU A 881 19.33 -1.49 24.94
N SER A 882 18.65 -0.72 25.79
CA SER A 882 19.27 0.21 26.73
C SER A 882 20.21 -0.51 27.69
N SER A 883 19.74 -1.59 28.33
CA SER A 883 20.53 -2.37 29.28
C SER A 883 21.80 -2.94 28.63
N ALA A 884 21.68 -3.54 27.44
CA ALA A 884 22.84 -4.03 26.69
C ALA A 884 23.83 -2.91 26.34
N THR A 885 23.32 -1.71 26.01
CA THR A 885 24.15 -0.53 25.73
C THR A 885 24.90 -0.06 26.97
N GLN A 886 24.23 -0.05 28.13
CA GLN A 886 24.85 0.35 29.39
C GLN A 886 25.98 -0.60 29.80
N THR A 887 25.79 -1.91 29.63
CA THR A 887 26.84 -2.93 29.84
C THR A 887 28.03 -2.71 28.89
N MET A 888 27.76 -2.50 27.60
CA MET A 888 28.80 -2.21 26.60
C MET A 888 29.63 -0.95 26.96
N LEU A 889 29.02 0.06 27.58
CA LEU A 889 29.74 1.26 28.03
C LEU A 889 30.52 1.05 29.33
N ALA A 890 30.10 0.09 30.18
CA ALA A 890 30.79 -0.26 31.42
C ALA A 890 32.03 -1.13 31.18
N GLU A 891 32.03 -1.98 30.15
CA GLU A 891 33.16 -2.82 29.75
C GLU A 891 34.26 -1.99 29.05
N ARG A 892 35.45 -1.84 29.66
CA ARG A 892 36.59 -1.14 29.04
C ARG A 892 37.14 -1.93 27.84
N PRO A 893 37.40 -1.30 26.67
CA PRO A 893 37.92 -2.01 25.51
C PRO A 893 39.38 -2.45 25.75
N THR A 894 39.68 -3.75 25.56
CA THR A 894 41.04 -4.21 25.30
C THR A 894 41.49 -3.67 23.94
N ALA A 895 42.73 -3.18 23.85
CA ALA A 895 43.23 -2.24 22.85
C ALA A 895 43.27 -2.72 21.37
N LEU A 896 42.58 -3.80 20.98
CA LEU A 896 42.66 -4.37 19.63
C LEU A 896 41.30 -4.64 18.94
N ALA A 897 40.15 -4.39 19.59
CA ALA A 897 38.85 -4.53 18.93
C ALA A 897 37.98 -3.28 19.12
N ALA A 898 37.55 -2.68 18.00
CA ALA A 898 36.49 -1.68 18.04
C ALA A 898 35.20 -2.38 18.51
N PRO A 899 34.57 -1.94 19.62
CA PRO A 899 33.29 -2.51 20.02
C PRO A 899 32.28 -2.24 18.91
N THR A 900 31.79 -3.32 18.31
CA THR A 900 30.64 -3.33 17.40
C THR A 900 29.37 -3.46 18.25
N MET A 901 28.19 -3.27 17.64
CA MET A 901 26.90 -3.35 18.35
C MET A 901 26.87 -4.50 19.37
N PRO A 902 26.32 -4.31 20.58
CA PRO A 902 26.30 -5.35 21.59
C PRO A 902 25.59 -6.60 21.03
N VAL A 903 26.35 -7.70 20.95
CA VAL A 903 25.81 -9.03 20.67
C VAL A 903 25.26 -9.53 21.99
N ILE A 904 23.94 -9.54 22.12
CA ILE A 904 23.27 -10.06 23.31
C ILE A 904 23.58 -11.57 23.38
N SER A 905 24.42 -11.96 24.33
CA SER A 905 24.90 -13.36 24.48
C SER A 905 23.89 -14.22 25.25
N PRO A 906 23.84 -15.55 25.04
CA PRO A 906 22.83 -16.43 25.65
C PRO A 906 22.92 -16.59 27.18
N THR A 907 23.90 -15.98 27.87
CA THR A 907 24.28 -16.35 29.24
C THR A 907 23.93 -15.29 30.29
N GLY A 908 22.97 -14.41 30.03
CA GLY A 908 22.69 -13.25 30.89
C GLY A 908 21.36 -13.24 31.65
N TYR A 909 20.58 -14.32 31.65
CA TYR A 909 19.23 -14.31 32.25
C TYR A 909 19.20 -14.63 33.75
N ASP A 910 20.31 -15.06 34.35
CA ASP A 910 20.31 -15.43 35.77
C ASP A 910 20.41 -14.22 36.73
N GLN A 911 20.84 -13.04 36.26
CA GLN A 911 21.09 -11.91 37.18
C GLN A 911 19.83 -11.17 37.66
N PHE A 912 18.71 -11.19 36.93
CA PHE A 912 17.50 -10.47 37.38
C PHE A 912 16.69 -11.28 38.40
N THR A 913 16.61 -12.61 38.22
CA THR A 913 16.06 -13.53 39.22
C THR A 913 16.96 -13.64 40.45
N ASP A 914 18.29 -13.62 40.29
CA ASP A 914 19.22 -13.57 41.42
C ASP A 914 19.19 -12.20 42.12
N TYR A 915 18.98 -11.09 41.40
CA TYR A 915 18.83 -9.76 42.00
C TYR A 915 17.52 -9.62 42.77
N LEU A 916 16.39 -10.11 42.22
CA LEU A 916 15.12 -10.17 42.94
C LEU A 916 15.19 -11.15 44.11
N SER A 917 15.79 -12.34 43.96
CA SER A 917 16.04 -13.28 45.05
C SER A 917 16.93 -12.67 46.13
N PHE A 918 17.98 -11.96 45.75
CA PHE A 918 18.89 -11.27 46.67
C PHE A 918 18.18 -10.11 47.39
N MET A 919 17.36 -9.31 46.70
CA MET A 919 16.59 -8.24 47.36
C MET A 919 15.50 -8.79 48.29
N THR A 920 14.96 -9.97 47.99
CA THR A 920 13.99 -10.68 48.85
C THR A 920 14.67 -11.33 50.06
N ASP A 921 15.84 -11.95 49.88
CA ASP A 921 16.66 -12.57 50.93
C ASP A 921 17.32 -11.56 51.87
N VAL A 922 17.60 -10.34 51.38
CA VAL A 922 18.10 -9.21 52.20
C VAL A 922 16.94 -8.45 52.89
N GLY A 923 15.69 -8.87 52.66
CA GLY A 923 14.50 -8.40 53.38
C GLY A 923 14.08 -6.96 53.05
N MET A 924 14.36 -6.47 51.83
CA MET A 924 14.27 -5.04 51.53
C MET A 924 12.99 -4.54 50.84
N CYS A 925 12.02 -5.37 50.43
CA CYS A 925 10.60 -5.01 50.18
C CYS A 925 9.87 -6.18 49.51
N SER A 926 8.56 -6.27 49.70
CA SER A 926 7.76 -7.42 49.21
C SER A 926 6.81 -7.07 48.04
N SER A 927 6.75 -5.80 47.59
CA SER A 927 5.92 -5.40 46.44
C SER A 927 6.41 -4.13 45.72
N VAL A 928 6.01 -3.96 44.45
CA VAL A 928 6.32 -2.81 43.57
C VAL A 928 5.64 -1.50 44.05
N GLU A 929 4.53 -1.61 44.78
CA GLU A 929 3.81 -0.45 45.34
C GLU A 929 4.61 0.25 46.45
N GLU A 930 5.38 -0.49 47.27
CA GLU A 930 6.29 0.11 48.28
C GLU A 930 7.41 0.93 47.62
N LEU A 931 7.89 0.50 46.45
CA LEU A 931 8.99 1.14 45.72
C LEU A 931 8.57 2.49 45.14
N LEU A 932 7.31 2.65 44.71
CA LEU A 932 6.75 3.92 44.25
C LEU A 932 6.43 4.89 45.40
N SER A 933 6.03 4.38 46.56
CA SER A 933 5.77 5.22 47.73
C SER A 933 7.03 5.82 48.35
N SER A 934 8.18 5.13 48.28
CA SER A 934 9.46 5.67 48.80
C SER A 934 10.14 6.69 47.88
N MET A 935 9.67 6.85 46.65
CA MET A 935 10.17 7.87 45.71
C MET A 935 9.39 9.20 45.79
N VAL A 936 8.41 9.31 46.70
CA VAL A 936 7.59 10.53 46.93
C VAL A 936 7.94 11.22 48.26
N GLU A 937 8.92 10.72 49.03
CA GLU A 937 9.49 11.41 50.20
C GLU A 937 10.89 12.00 49.96
#